data_AF-A0A6L5GRH7-F1
#
_entry.id   AF-A0A6L5GRH7-F1
#
_cell.length_a   1.000
_cell.length_b   1.000
_cell.length_c   1.000
_cell.angle_alpha   90.00
_cell.angle_beta   90.00
_cell.angle_gamma   90.00
#
_symmetry.space_group_name_H-M   'P 1'
#
loop_
_entity.id
_entity.type
_entity.pdbx_description
1 polymer ?
#
loop_
_entity_poly.entity_id
_entity_poly.type
_entity_poly.pdbx_seq_one_letter_code
_entity_poly.pdbx_strand_id
1 'polypeptide(L)'
;MKTYEISPDTRSFLENIPIPLAVYQYVDDQIRALLVSKAYLKLFGYDSGQEAVYGLGTNLYRNVHPEDIARMEKYAYNFATQEDGYDILFRNKREDQSKYHIIHATGRHISVDGVNLAFITYTDETAGTGNDSIVKAVLTDVSDQFAASDSTEFAKHYDALTGLQNMPRFLDHAMAGIEKIWAQGGEPVILYFNLRHLKQYNSRYGFKAGDQQICTLAECIAAVFGRERASRFESDHFVVYALKDQVESKLTTLFSQMAAQGENNLPVKVGIFKFEKDGTRLTDACDKARLACESVMSTPVSTFVWFDDNIQKQNTLKFYIIRNFEKAMEKGWIQVWYQPVVRTMIQTVCSAEALVRWIDPEYGMISPGQFVPILEETGQIYKMDLYVFEQACRDYKHLVKKGDDAIPVSVNLSRKDFLHDDLPEIIDGISRKYGVPREFTNLEITESAFVKNIDKVAPSIKRFHELGYKVWMDDFGTGYSSLGVLKNYAFDELKLDMSFLKDFDEKAKTIITAIVNMAKALNLSTLAEGVETKKQFLFLREIGCEKIQGYYFSKPMPIEELAPYFESRGLAVEPTKWRAYFTKLSRTVYPTDAPLCLVDDDGVKMKILFANQAYKAVLSRDHVTDLEDWERKLNTPGDPIHIFHRQYADQQLRKLSGPQTTAYPSGDHYMQLTGTVAVRQGDHYLYSMQIQYVAIDVKNMQQVQFETMSDLYYLCNDIAIYDLAHNTVEGVKSSLSDQPMGVGVKLKDLASVINAWTKNYCYLPDQERFAAFMEVSTLKSRMEQNASHALTGLFRSITASGAYRWMLHMVAPVQRSDYNRALHVTFDAGLAEADLVKLVPALSGAIADQKRGEIPTEVLWRNMILNSKRMIFWKDDQRRFLGASRSFLNYFGLHDESEIIGKTDEDMGWHIDPKPFKKDEEAVLKTGKKCYMRRGKCIVNGTNRDILASKIPVYRDGKIVGLLGNVTDADATQKFLNREKVLTSVDPVTGLANTRGVSDGVYAYLCERWHSGIDFAIMEVTVPEYDEIVKLYGKSSGDALLKNVGAALRDCAGTGCVIGRAQGNLFFVVMDFDTKEDVRNVARKIRAAVESMRQAGQWSGNCSVKINVSYSDASSKDRSAYIGGLSGMILNSKDCETL
;
A
#
# COMPACT_ATOMS: atom_id res chain seq x y z
N MET A 1 -63.33 -45.36 18.17
CA MET A 1 -62.65 -46.58 18.73
C MET A 1 -62.91 -46.66 20.25
N LYS A 2 -62.84 -47.81 20.94
CA LYS A 2 -62.97 -47.82 22.42
C LYS A 2 -61.67 -47.31 23.06
N THR A 3 -61.79 -46.50 24.12
CA THR A 3 -60.64 -45.99 24.88
C THR A 3 -59.91 -47.16 25.55
N TYR A 4 -58.57 -47.18 25.43
CA TYR A 4 -57.73 -48.26 25.97
C TYR A 4 -57.76 -48.24 27.50
N GLU A 5 -58.11 -49.37 28.12
CA GLU A 5 -58.10 -49.52 29.57
C GLU A 5 -56.75 -50.05 30.03
N ILE A 6 -55.94 -49.16 30.63
CA ILE A 6 -54.67 -49.53 31.25
C ILE A 6 -54.93 -50.43 32.47
N SER A 7 -54.25 -51.58 32.53
CA SER A 7 -54.38 -52.54 33.63
C SER A 7 -54.10 -51.89 35.00
N PRO A 8 -54.72 -52.36 36.10
CA PRO A 8 -54.53 -51.77 37.43
C PRO A 8 -53.07 -51.70 37.88
N ASP A 9 -52.28 -52.73 37.57
CA ASP A 9 -50.86 -52.81 37.97
C ASP A 9 -49.99 -51.84 37.15
N THR A 10 -50.19 -51.80 35.82
CA THR A 10 -49.49 -50.85 34.94
C THR A 10 -49.88 -49.41 35.26
N ARG A 11 -51.17 -49.15 35.56
CA ARG A 11 -51.66 -47.85 35.99
C ARG A 11 -50.99 -47.42 37.30
N SER A 12 -50.97 -48.29 38.31
CA SER A 12 -50.32 -48.00 39.60
C SER A 12 -48.83 -47.69 39.43
N PHE A 13 -48.12 -48.42 38.57
CA PHE A 13 -46.72 -48.15 38.27
C PHE A 13 -46.54 -46.77 37.61
N LEU A 14 -47.25 -46.51 36.51
CA LEU A 14 -47.11 -45.27 35.74
C LEU A 14 -47.55 -44.02 36.51
N GLU A 15 -48.54 -44.14 37.41
CA GLU A 15 -48.94 -43.03 38.28
C GLU A 15 -47.86 -42.67 39.31
N ASN A 16 -47.04 -43.63 39.73
CA ASN A 16 -46.03 -43.46 40.78
C ASN A 16 -44.62 -43.19 40.26
N ILE A 17 -44.39 -43.15 38.94
CA ILE A 17 -43.06 -42.82 38.42
C ILE A 17 -42.63 -41.39 38.80
N PRO A 18 -41.35 -41.16 39.12
CA PRO A 18 -40.86 -39.86 39.58
C PRO A 18 -40.69 -38.84 38.44
N ILE A 19 -41.15 -39.15 37.23
CA ILE A 19 -41.01 -38.32 36.04
C ILE A 19 -42.39 -37.76 35.65
N PRO A 20 -42.52 -36.45 35.38
CA PRO A 20 -43.77 -35.89 34.86
C PRO A 20 -44.14 -36.53 33.52
N LEU A 21 -45.20 -37.33 33.51
CA LEU A 21 -45.64 -38.12 32.36
C LEU A 21 -47.15 -37.95 32.19
N ALA A 22 -47.59 -37.84 30.94
CA ALA A 22 -48.98 -38.04 30.54
C ALA A 22 -49.05 -39.06 29.40
N VAL A 23 -50.08 -39.91 29.45
CA VAL A 23 -50.34 -40.92 28.42
C VAL A 23 -51.63 -40.57 27.71
N TYR A 24 -51.57 -40.53 26.38
CA TYR A 24 -52.68 -40.16 25.52
C TYR A 24 -53.00 -41.27 24.52
N GLN A 25 -54.24 -41.26 24.05
CA GLN A 25 -54.69 -42.07 22.94
C GLN A 25 -55.38 -41.15 21.93
N TYR A 26 -55.02 -41.29 20.66
CA TYR A 26 -55.72 -40.60 19.58
C TYR A 26 -56.90 -41.46 19.13
N VAL A 27 -58.13 -40.97 19.32
CA VAL A 27 -59.35 -41.70 18.97
C VAL A 27 -60.37 -40.74 18.38
N ASP A 28 -60.87 -41.07 17.18
CA ASP A 28 -61.94 -40.33 16.48
C ASP A 28 -61.60 -38.83 16.30
N ASP A 29 -60.39 -38.55 15.83
CA ASP A 29 -59.80 -37.22 15.64
C ASP A 29 -59.69 -36.33 16.89
N GLN A 30 -59.72 -36.95 18.08
CA GLN A 30 -59.48 -36.27 19.34
C GLN A 30 -58.42 -36.97 20.18
N ILE A 31 -57.52 -36.18 20.76
CA ILE A 31 -56.53 -36.65 21.74
C ILE A 31 -57.24 -36.81 23.08
N ARG A 32 -57.21 -38.02 23.64
CA ARG A 32 -57.75 -38.31 24.97
C ARG A 32 -56.63 -38.66 25.93
N ALA A 33 -56.53 -37.92 27.04
CA ALA A 33 -55.65 -38.27 28.14
C ALA A 33 -56.21 -39.51 28.87
N LEU A 34 -55.37 -40.51 29.11
CA LEU A 34 -55.72 -41.74 29.82
C LEU A 34 -55.27 -41.71 31.28
N LEU A 35 -54.13 -41.06 31.53
CA LEU A 35 -53.36 -41.17 32.77
C LEU A 35 -52.33 -40.03 32.82
N VAL A 36 -52.03 -39.56 34.03
CA VAL A 36 -50.87 -38.70 34.32
C VAL A 36 -50.16 -39.18 35.58
N SER A 37 -48.84 -38.98 35.67
CA SER A 37 -48.06 -39.34 36.86
C SER A 37 -48.22 -38.34 38.00
N LYS A 38 -47.92 -38.74 39.23
CA LYS A 38 -47.89 -37.81 40.39
C LYS A 38 -46.88 -36.68 40.22
N ALA A 39 -45.77 -36.94 39.53
CA ALA A 39 -44.79 -35.92 39.20
C ALA A 39 -45.36 -34.88 38.20
N TYR A 40 -46.27 -35.29 37.30
CA TYR A 40 -47.00 -34.38 36.42
C TYR A 40 -47.92 -33.45 37.21
N LEU A 41 -48.66 -33.99 38.18
CA LEU A 41 -49.54 -33.20 39.05
C LEU A 41 -48.76 -32.12 39.80
N LYS A 42 -47.60 -32.48 40.36
CA LYS A 42 -46.72 -31.54 41.07
C LYS A 42 -46.14 -30.46 40.15
N LEU A 43 -45.82 -30.80 38.89
CA LEU A 43 -45.26 -29.87 37.92
C LEU A 43 -46.28 -28.82 37.47
N PHE A 44 -47.51 -29.25 37.16
CA PHE A 44 -48.54 -28.35 36.62
C PHE A 44 -49.51 -27.78 37.67
N GLY A 45 -49.48 -28.29 38.90
CA GLY A 45 -50.24 -27.77 40.04
C GLY A 45 -51.67 -28.30 40.14
N TYR A 46 -51.91 -29.56 39.79
CA TYR A 46 -53.24 -30.20 39.91
C TYR A 46 -53.38 -30.96 41.23
N ASP A 47 -54.58 -30.92 41.85
CA ASP A 47 -54.84 -31.57 43.14
C ASP A 47 -55.06 -33.09 43.02
N SER A 48 -55.54 -33.56 41.86
CA SER A 48 -55.75 -34.99 41.61
C SER A 48 -55.53 -35.40 40.15
N GLY A 49 -55.21 -36.69 39.94
CA GLY A 49 -55.06 -37.29 38.61
C GLY A 49 -56.32 -37.24 37.75
N GLN A 50 -57.50 -37.39 38.37
CA GLN A 50 -58.78 -37.32 37.66
C GLN A 50 -59.07 -35.90 37.16
N GLU A 51 -58.76 -34.88 37.97
CA GLU A 51 -58.90 -33.48 37.59
C GLU A 51 -57.95 -33.11 36.45
N ALA A 52 -56.69 -33.52 36.52
CA ALA A 52 -55.71 -33.26 35.46
C ALA A 52 -56.11 -33.92 34.13
N VAL A 53 -56.54 -35.18 34.15
CA VAL A 53 -57.01 -35.89 32.94
C VAL A 53 -58.27 -35.23 32.37
N TYR A 54 -59.20 -34.79 33.21
CA TYR A 54 -60.39 -34.06 32.78
C TYR A 54 -60.06 -32.68 32.17
N GLY A 55 -59.14 -31.94 32.79
CA GLY A 55 -58.66 -30.65 32.28
C GLY A 55 -57.97 -30.78 30.91
N LEU A 56 -57.09 -31.77 30.75
CA LEU A 56 -56.43 -32.06 29.48
C LEU A 56 -57.43 -32.50 28.38
N GLY A 57 -58.51 -33.18 28.77
CA GLY A 57 -59.58 -33.58 27.85
C GLY A 57 -60.53 -32.46 27.42
N THR A 58 -60.59 -31.34 28.17
CA THR A 58 -61.49 -30.21 27.87
C THR A 58 -60.79 -29.08 27.12
N ASN A 59 -59.58 -28.70 27.54
CA ASN A 59 -58.74 -27.76 26.79
C ASN A 59 -57.26 -27.96 27.13
N LEU A 60 -56.57 -28.70 26.26
CA LEU A 60 -55.14 -29.03 26.39
C LEU A 60 -54.22 -27.79 26.48
N TYR A 61 -54.65 -26.65 25.92
CA TYR A 61 -53.83 -25.44 25.79
C TYR A 61 -54.21 -24.32 26.75
N ARG A 62 -55.11 -24.59 27.71
CA ARG A 62 -55.70 -23.58 28.61
C ARG A 62 -54.68 -22.67 29.28
N ASN A 63 -53.56 -23.23 29.74
CA ASN A 63 -52.50 -22.51 30.46
C ASN A 63 -51.24 -22.28 29.61
N VAL A 64 -51.28 -22.62 28.32
CA VAL A 64 -50.19 -22.39 27.36
C VAL A 64 -50.21 -20.93 26.92
N HIS A 65 -49.04 -20.34 26.71
CA HIS A 65 -48.94 -18.98 26.19
C HIS A 65 -49.60 -18.89 24.79
N PRO A 66 -50.46 -17.90 24.51
CA PRO A 66 -51.25 -17.84 23.26
C PRO A 66 -50.43 -17.97 21.97
N GLU A 67 -49.24 -17.38 21.94
CA GLU A 67 -48.32 -17.47 20.79
C GLU A 67 -47.78 -18.87 20.52
N ASP A 68 -47.74 -19.74 21.53
CA ASP A 68 -47.18 -21.08 21.40
C ASP A 68 -48.26 -22.10 20.98
N ILE A 69 -49.56 -21.75 21.11
CA ILE A 69 -50.70 -22.66 20.88
C ILE A 69 -50.72 -23.18 19.43
N ALA A 70 -50.69 -22.30 18.43
CA ALA A 70 -50.74 -22.70 17.02
C ALA A 70 -49.58 -23.62 16.63
N ARG A 71 -48.40 -23.41 17.26
CA ARG A 71 -47.25 -24.29 17.07
C ARG A 71 -47.48 -25.64 17.76
N MET A 72 -47.93 -25.65 19.01
CA MET A 72 -48.22 -26.88 19.73
C MET A 72 -49.29 -27.73 19.04
N GLU A 73 -50.35 -27.13 18.51
CA GLU A 73 -51.39 -27.83 17.76
C GLU A 73 -50.83 -28.52 16.51
N LYS A 74 -49.97 -27.83 15.76
CA LYS A 74 -49.32 -28.41 14.58
C LYS A 74 -48.43 -29.60 14.95
N TYR A 75 -47.63 -29.48 16.01
CA TYR A 75 -46.75 -30.56 16.46
C TYR A 75 -47.54 -31.74 17.04
N ALA A 76 -48.62 -31.48 17.78
CA ALA A 76 -49.49 -32.52 18.31
C ALA A 76 -50.23 -33.27 17.19
N TYR A 77 -50.72 -32.55 16.17
CA TYR A 77 -51.36 -33.15 15.00
C TYR A 77 -50.40 -34.01 14.18
N ASN A 78 -49.20 -33.49 13.89
CA ASN A 78 -48.18 -34.26 13.16
C ASN A 78 -47.74 -35.50 13.93
N PHE A 79 -47.54 -35.36 15.25
CA PHE A 79 -47.19 -36.49 16.10
C PHE A 79 -48.28 -37.57 16.07
N ALA A 80 -49.54 -37.19 16.23
CA ALA A 80 -50.66 -38.13 16.24
C ALA A 80 -50.92 -38.80 14.89
N THR A 81 -50.59 -38.17 13.76
CA THR A 81 -50.97 -38.64 12.41
C THR A 81 -49.82 -39.16 11.55
N GLN A 82 -48.58 -38.72 11.80
CA GLN A 82 -47.42 -39.00 10.94
C GLN A 82 -46.31 -39.81 11.64
N GLU A 83 -46.50 -40.20 12.90
CA GLU A 83 -45.52 -40.94 13.73
C GLU A 83 -44.12 -40.27 13.81
N ASP A 84 -44.05 -38.94 13.67
CA ASP A 84 -42.85 -38.16 13.91
C ASP A 84 -42.45 -38.19 15.41
N GLY A 85 -41.28 -37.65 15.77
CA GLY A 85 -40.93 -37.42 17.18
C GLY A 85 -41.67 -36.22 17.76
N TYR A 86 -42.26 -36.33 18.95
CA TYR A 86 -42.79 -35.17 19.68
C TYR A 86 -41.65 -34.57 20.51
N ASP A 87 -41.19 -33.38 20.17
CA ASP A 87 -40.17 -32.65 20.92
C ASP A 87 -40.46 -31.15 20.78
N ILE A 88 -40.93 -30.52 21.87
CA ILE A 88 -41.36 -29.13 21.82
C ILE A 88 -41.11 -28.39 23.14
N LEU A 89 -40.58 -27.18 23.03
CA LEU A 89 -40.52 -26.19 24.10
C LEU A 89 -41.69 -25.21 23.98
N PHE A 90 -42.41 -25.00 25.08
CA PHE A 90 -43.52 -24.06 25.15
C PHE A 90 -43.65 -23.43 26.53
N ARG A 91 -44.25 -22.25 26.58
CA ARG A 91 -44.49 -21.53 27.84
C ARG A 91 -45.83 -21.97 28.42
N ASN A 92 -45.85 -22.40 29.68
CA ASN A 92 -47.05 -22.83 30.39
C ASN A 92 -47.11 -22.24 31.80
N LYS A 93 -48.29 -21.81 32.25
CA LYS A 93 -48.50 -21.39 33.65
C LYS A 93 -48.99 -22.57 34.47
N ARG A 94 -48.53 -22.66 35.72
CA ARG A 94 -49.20 -23.50 36.71
C ARG A 94 -50.55 -22.90 37.05
N GLU A 95 -51.51 -23.76 37.40
CA GLU A 95 -52.90 -23.34 37.60
C GLU A 95 -53.06 -22.34 38.77
N ASP A 96 -52.09 -22.31 39.69
CA ASP A 96 -52.01 -21.44 40.87
C ASP A 96 -51.12 -20.18 40.67
N GLN A 97 -50.50 -19.97 39.51
CA GLN A 97 -49.44 -18.96 39.31
C GLN A 97 -49.64 -18.04 38.10
N SER A 98 -49.19 -16.78 38.24
CA SER A 98 -49.32 -15.76 37.20
C SER A 98 -48.16 -15.75 36.17
N LYS A 99 -47.06 -16.46 36.45
CA LYS A 99 -45.85 -16.50 35.60
C LYS A 99 -45.81 -17.75 34.72
N TYR A 100 -45.30 -17.57 33.49
CA TYR A 100 -45.06 -18.67 32.56
C TYR A 100 -43.71 -19.33 32.85
N HIS A 101 -43.72 -20.65 32.86
CA HIS A 101 -42.53 -21.52 32.92
C HIS A 101 -42.27 -22.11 31.53
N ILE A 102 -41.00 -22.34 31.19
CA ILE A 102 -40.63 -22.98 29.93
C ILE A 102 -40.66 -24.48 30.15
N ILE A 103 -41.59 -25.15 29.48
CA ILE A 103 -41.77 -26.60 29.55
C ILE A 103 -41.24 -27.23 28.28
N HIS A 104 -40.38 -28.23 28.45
CA HIS A 104 -39.97 -29.14 27.39
C HIS A 104 -40.83 -30.39 27.44
N ALA A 105 -41.58 -30.67 26.39
CA ALA A 105 -42.31 -31.92 26.24
C ALA A 105 -41.67 -32.79 25.17
N THR A 106 -41.37 -34.03 25.53
CA THR A 106 -40.84 -35.04 24.63
C THR A 106 -41.75 -36.26 24.66
N GLY A 107 -42.04 -36.85 23.50
CA GLY A 107 -43.00 -37.93 23.41
C GLY A 107 -42.70 -38.93 22.32
N ARG A 108 -43.17 -40.15 22.56
CA ARG A 108 -43.05 -41.28 21.63
C ARG A 108 -44.31 -42.15 21.66
N HIS A 109 -44.57 -42.85 20.57
CA HIS A 109 -45.63 -43.84 20.50
C HIS A 109 -45.14 -45.18 21.02
N ILE A 110 -45.98 -45.87 21.79
CA ILE A 110 -45.80 -47.25 22.20
C ILE A 110 -47.07 -47.98 21.79
N SER A 111 -46.92 -48.98 20.92
CA SER A 111 -48.03 -49.85 20.51
C SER A 111 -48.23 -50.94 21.55
N VAL A 112 -49.42 -51.01 22.15
CA VAL A 112 -49.80 -52.04 23.12
C VAL A 112 -51.11 -52.67 22.66
N ASP A 113 -51.10 -53.99 22.45
CA ASP A 113 -52.25 -54.77 21.94
C ASP A 113 -52.86 -54.21 20.64
N GLY A 114 -52.02 -53.66 19.76
CA GLY A 114 -52.44 -53.05 18.50
C GLY A 114 -53.05 -51.66 18.63
N VAL A 115 -53.00 -51.05 19.81
CA VAL A 115 -53.40 -49.66 20.07
C VAL A 115 -52.15 -48.80 20.29
N ASN A 116 -51.98 -47.77 19.48
CA ASN A 116 -50.89 -46.81 19.65
C ASN A 116 -51.21 -45.81 20.76
N LEU A 117 -50.42 -45.87 21.84
CA LEU A 117 -50.49 -44.94 22.96
C LEU A 117 -49.33 -43.95 22.87
N ALA A 118 -49.61 -42.67 23.04
CA ALA A 118 -48.63 -41.60 23.07
C ALA A 118 -48.17 -41.36 24.52
N PHE A 119 -46.89 -41.61 24.79
CA PHE A 119 -46.27 -41.33 26.08
C PHE A 119 -45.50 -40.01 25.97
N ILE A 120 -45.90 -39.00 26.74
CA ILE A 120 -45.30 -37.67 26.71
C ILE A 120 -44.77 -37.31 28.10
N THR A 121 -43.48 -37.04 28.18
CA THR A 121 -42.79 -36.57 29.38
C THR A 121 -42.54 -35.08 29.35
N TYR A 122 -42.53 -34.44 30.52
CA TYR A 122 -42.43 -33.00 30.66
C TYR A 122 -41.32 -32.60 31.64
N THR A 123 -40.52 -31.60 31.26
CA THR A 123 -39.43 -31.05 32.08
C THR A 123 -39.59 -29.53 32.18
N ASP A 124 -39.38 -28.98 33.37
CA ASP A 124 -39.34 -27.53 33.60
C ASP A 124 -37.92 -27.00 33.34
N GLU A 125 -37.74 -26.28 32.24
CA GLU A 125 -36.45 -25.76 31.80
C GLU A 125 -36.17 -24.34 32.31
N THR A 126 -37.06 -23.78 33.14
CA THR A 126 -37.00 -22.36 33.57
C THR A 126 -35.75 -22.03 34.42
N ALA A 127 -35.07 -23.02 34.99
CA ALA A 127 -33.87 -22.84 35.83
C ALA A 127 -32.61 -23.59 35.35
N GLY A 128 -32.63 -24.22 34.17
CA GLY A 128 -31.43 -24.84 33.58
C GLY A 128 -30.88 -26.09 34.29
N THR A 129 -31.71 -26.87 34.98
CA THR A 129 -31.30 -28.17 35.54
C THR A 129 -31.57 -29.30 34.55
N GLY A 130 -30.60 -29.60 33.70
CA GLY A 130 -30.69 -30.67 32.70
C GLY A 130 -30.81 -32.07 33.32
N ASN A 131 -31.84 -32.83 32.91
CA ASN A 131 -32.05 -34.22 33.34
C ASN A 131 -32.48 -35.15 32.19
N ASP A 132 -32.09 -34.81 30.95
CA ASP A 132 -32.53 -35.46 29.70
C ASP A 132 -32.08 -36.94 29.56
N SER A 133 -31.04 -37.34 30.29
CA SER A 133 -30.49 -38.71 30.31
C SER A 133 -31.32 -39.70 31.13
N ILE A 134 -31.94 -39.25 32.23
CA ILE A 134 -32.79 -40.10 33.08
C ILE A 134 -34.12 -40.41 32.38
N VAL A 135 -34.67 -39.44 31.65
CA VAL A 135 -35.94 -39.57 30.92
C VAL A 135 -35.83 -40.58 29.78
N LYS A 136 -34.74 -40.54 29.00
CA LYS A 136 -34.48 -41.52 27.93
C LYS A 136 -34.30 -42.94 28.48
N ALA A 137 -33.59 -43.11 29.59
CA ALA A 137 -33.37 -44.43 30.19
C ALA A 137 -34.69 -45.08 30.66
N VAL A 138 -35.56 -44.32 31.33
CA VAL A 138 -36.86 -44.83 31.82
C VAL A 138 -37.81 -45.16 30.67
N LEU A 139 -37.81 -44.37 29.59
CA LEU A 139 -38.57 -44.69 28.40
C LEU A 139 -38.06 -46.02 27.79
N THR A 140 -36.76 -46.21 27.61
CA THR A 140 -36.25 -47.50 27.09
C THR A 140 -36.67 -48.69 27.96
N ASP A 141 -36.56 -48.58 29.28
CA ASP A 141 -36.93 -49.65 30.23
C ASP A 141 -38.44 -50.01 30.18
N VAL A 142 -39.30 -49.00 29.99
CA VAL A 142 -40.74 -49.21 29.79
C VAL A 142 -41.02 -49.91 28.44
N SER A 143 -40.28 -49.58 27.37
CA SER A 143 -40.42 -50.26 26.07
C SER A 143 -39.98 -51.71 26.13
N ASP A 144 -38.90 -52.00 26.86
CA ASP A 144 -38.33 -53.34 26.97
C ASP A 144 -39.24 -54.28 27.78
N GLN A 145 -39.96 -53.76 28.79
CA GLN A 145 -40.96 -54.55 29.54
C GLN A 145 -42.20 -54.93 28.70
N PHE A 146 -42.56 -54.15 27.67
CA PHE A 146 -43.65 -54.49 26.76
C PHE A 146 -43.23 -55.47 25.63
N ALA A 147 -41.92 -55.64 25.38
CA ALA A 147 -41.40 -56.38 24.22
C ALA A 147 -40.82 -57.78 24.53
N ALA A 148 -40.76 -58.20 25.79
CA ALA A 148 -40.01 -59.39 26.19
C ALA A 148 -40.84 -60.69 26.17
N SER A 149 -40.74 -61.47 25.08
CA SER A 149 -40.96 -62.93 25.18
C SER A 149 -40.17 -63.88 24.26
N ASP A 150 -39.37 -63.48 23.24
CA ASP A 150 -38.72 -64.47 22.32
C ASP A 150 -37.31 -64.16 21.71
N SER A 151 -36.61 -63.07 22.04
CA SER A 151 -35.46 -62.56 21.25
C SER A 151 -34.02 -62.79 21.79
N THR A 152 -33.81 -63.64 22.80
CA THR A 152 -32.56 -63.62 23.61
C THR A 152 -31.30 -64.31 23.04
N GLU A 153 -31.36 -65.14 21.99
CA GLU A 153 -30.18 -65.91 21.52
C GLU A 153 -29.45 -65.27 20.32
N PHE A 154 -30.17 -64.70 19.35
CA PHE A 154 -29.57 -64.04 18.18
C PHE A 154 -28.83 -62.75 18.56
N ALA A 155 -29.43 -61.93 19.43
CA ALA A 155 -28.86 -60.67 19.91
C ALA A 155 -27.56 -60.84 20.72
N LYS A 156 -27.31 -62.04 21.29
CA LYS A 156 -26.06 -62.33 22.01
C LYS A 156 -24.84 -62.38 21.09
N HIS A 157 -25.03 -62.66 19.81
CA HIS A 157 -23.93 -63.03 18.93
C HIS A 157 -23.86 -62.22 17.62
N TYR A 158 -24.96 -61.62 17.19
CA TYR A 158 -25.04 -60.86 15.94
C TYR A 158 -25.69 -59.51 16.17
N ASP A 159 -25.29 -58.53 15.37
CA ASP A 159 -25.93 -57.24 15.32
C ASP A 159 -27.29 -57.34 14.60
N ALA A 160 -28.36 -56.91 15.26
CA ALA A 160 -29.73 -57.09 14.78
C ALA A 160 -30.03 -56.30 13.49
N LEU A 161 -29.30 -55.21 13.23
CA LEU A 161 -29.51 -54.36 12.06
C LEU A 161 -28.76 -54.87 10.83
N THR A 162 -27.50 -55.28 10.99
CA THR A 162 -26.60 -55.61 9.87
C THR A 162 -26.41 -57.10 9.64
N GLY A 163 -26.75 -57.94 10.62
CA GLY A 163 -26.50 -59.38 10.57
C GLY A 163 -25.02 -59.78 10.61
N LEU A 164 -24.10 -58.82 10.80
CA LEU A 164 -22.69 -59.08 11.07
C LEU A 164 -22.49 -59.53 12.52
N GLN A 165 -21.30 -60.05 12.84
CA GLN A 165 -20.96 -60.39 14.21
C GLN A 165 -20.99 -59.12 15.09
N ASN A 166 -21.44 -59.25 16.33
CA ASN A 166 -21.28 -58.19 17.33
C ASN A 166 -19.85 -58.19 17.90
N MET A 167 -19.47 -57.13 18.62
CA MET A 167 -18.11 -56.98 19.17
C MET A 167 -17.66 -58.17 20.04
N PRO A 168 -18.46 -58.69 21.00
CA PRO A 168 -18.05 -59.85 21.80
C PRO A 168 -17.70 -61.07 20.95
N ARG A 169 -18.57 -61.42 19.99
CA ARG A 169 -18.35 -62.58 19.12
C ARG A 169 -17.09 -62.43 18.27
N PHE A 170 -16.82 -61.23 17.76
CA PHE A 170 -15.63 -60.95 16.97
C PHE A 170 -14.35 -61.13 17.77
N LEU A 171 -14.28 -60.55 18.98
CA LEU A 171 -13.10 -60.67 19.84
C LEU A 171 -12.82 -62.13 20.24
N ASP A 172 -13.86 -62.94 20.42
CA ASP A 172 -13.72 -64.36 20.75
C ASP A 172 -13.21 -65.23 19.57
N HIS A 173 -13.56 -64.88 18.32
CA HIS A 173 -13.33 -65.76 17.16
C HIS A 173 -12.25 -65.25 16.18
N ALA A 174 -11.96 -63.96 16.14
CA ALA A 174 -11.06 -63.38 15.14
C ALA A 174 -9.62 -63.90 15.26
N MET A 175 -9.15 -64.19 16.48
CA MET A 175 -7.80 -64.72 16.71
C MET A 175 -7.56 -66.05 15.98
N ALA A 176 -8.53 -66.97 15.99
CA ALA A 176 -8.40 -68.24 15.27
C ALA A 176 -8.31 -68.05 13.75
N GLY A 177 -8.92 -66.99 13.21
CA GLY A 177 -8.80 -66.60 11.80
C GLY A 177 -7.45 -65.97 11.47
N ILE A 178 -6.95 -65.12 12.36
CA ILE A 178 -5.63 -64.47 12.25
C ILE A 178 -4.50 -65.50 12.34
N GLU A 179 -4.60 -66.48 13.23
CA GLU A 179 -3.62 -67.57 13.36
C GLU A 179 -3.50 -68.40 12.09
N LYS A 180 -4.61 -68.63 11.37
CA LYS A 180 -4.58 -69.28 10.06
C LYS A 180 -3.83 -68.45 9.01
N ILE A 181 -3.97 -67.12 9.03
CA ILE A 181 -3.23 -66.23 8.13
C ILE A 181 -1.73 -66.33 8.40
N TRP A 182 -1.31 -66.27 9.67
CA TRP A 182 0.10 -66.47 10.04
C TRP A 182 0.62 -67.85 9.65
N ALA A 183 -0.15 -68.92 9.88
CA ALA A 183 0.23 -70.29 9.54
C ALA A 183 0.45 -70.50 8.03
N GLN A 184 -0.21 -69.71 7.19
CA GLN A 184 -0.05 -69.70 5.74
C GLN A 184 1.08 -68.77 5.26
N GLY A 185 1.84 -68.18 6.19
CA GLY A 185 2.93 -67.25 5.88
C GLY A 185 2.46 -65.83 5.51
N GLY A 186 1.18 -65.52 5.71
CA GLY A 186 0.60 -64.21 5.42
C GLY A 186 0.75 -63.22 6.57
N GLU A 187 0.70 -61.92 6.25
CA GLU A 187 0.67 -60.83 7.23
C GLU A 187 -0.78 -60.38 7.47
N PRO A 188 -1.35 -60.55 8.68
CA PRO A 188 -2.70 -60.09 8.98
C PRO A 188 -2.75 -58.60 9.28
N VAL A 189 -3.87 -57.98 8.95
CA VAL A 189 -4.18 -56.57 9.22
C VAL A 189 -5.56 -56.44 9.85
N ILE A 190 -5.71 -55.45 10.72
CA ILE A 190 -7.00 -55.04 11.29
C ILE A 190 -7.43 -53.75 10.61
N LEU A 191 -8.70 -53.71 10.17
CA LEU A 191 -9.32 -52.56 9.54
C LEU A 191 -10.45 -52.04 10.43
N TYR A 192 -10.52 -50.73 10.61
CA TYR A 192 -11.57 -50.04 11.35
C TYR A 192 -12.30 -49.07 10.43
N PHE A 193 -13.58 -49.30 10.17
CA PHE A 193 -14.41 -48.51 9.27
C PHE A 193 -15.31 -47.56 10.07
N ASN A 194 -15.56 -46.37 9.53
CA ASN A 194 -16.56 -45.44 10.05
C ASN A 194 -17.26 -44.69 8.90
N LEU A 195 -18.59 -44.53 9.01
CA LEU A 195 -19.40 -43.74 8.06
C LEU A 195 -19.36 -42.26 8.45
N ARG A 196 -18.90 -41.42 7.55
CA ARG A 196 -18.77 -40.00 7.86
C ARG A 196 -20.13 -39.30 7.86
N HIS A 197 -20.30 -38.36 8.78
CA HIS A 197 -21.47 -37.48 8.86
C HIS A 197 -22.82 -38.21 9.04
N LEU A 198 -22.83 -39.47 9.50
CA LEU A 198 -24.08 -40.23 9.69
C LEU A 198 -25.07 -39.48 10.60
N LYS A 199 -24.60 -38.85 11.67
CA LYS A 199 -25.47 -38.03 12.55
C LYS A 199 -26.13 -36.87 11.81
N GLN A 200 -25.40 -36.18 10.92
CA GLN A 200 -25.93 -35.07 10.12
C GLN A 200 -26.87 -35.58 9.03
N TYR A 201 -26.55 -36.73 8.43
CA TYR A 201 -27.41 -37.43 7.48
C TYR A 201 -28.74 -37.85 8.13
N ASN A 202 -28.70 -38.45 9.32
CA ASN A 202 -29.89 -38.84 10.07
C ASN A 202 -30.75 -37.62 10.45
N SER A 203 -30.11 -36.49 10.78
CA SER A 203 -30.81 -35.24 11.07
C SER A 203 -31.55 -34.68 9.84
N ARG A 204 -31.07 -34.99 8.63
CA ARG A 204 -31.62 -34.46 7.37
C ARG A 204 -32.61 -35.43 6.70
N TYR A 205 -32.34 -36.73 6.75
CA TYR A 205 -33.06 -37.77 6.00
C TYR A 205 -33.75 -38.81 6.90
N GLY A 206 -33.64 -38.67 8.22
CA GLY A 206 -34.22 -39.60 9.21
C GLY A 206 -33.34 -40.82 9.50
N PHE A 207 -33.60 -41.48 10.64
CA PHE A 207 -32.83 -42.64 11.09
C PHE A 207 -32.94 -43.85 10.15
N LYS A 208 -34.11 -44.08 9.54
CA LYS A 208 -34.31 -45.19 8.59
C LYS A 208 -33.40 -45.09 7.36
N ALA A 209 -33.16 -43.89 6.85
CA ALA A 209 -32.22 -43.67 5.76
C ALA A 209 -30.76 -43.87 6.22
N GLY A 210 -30.44 -43.51 7.46
CA GLY A 210 -29.16 -43.80 8.11
C GLY A 210 -28.88 -45.28 8.28
N ASP A 211 -29.88 -46.02 8.75
CA ASP A 211 -29.82 -47.48 8.91
C ASP A 211 -29.55 -48.16 7.56
N GLN A 212 -30.14 -47.65 6.48
CA GLN A 212 -29.86 -48.14 5.13
C GLN A 212 -28.39 -47.94 4.73
N GLN A 213 -27.76 -46.81 5.09
CA GLN A 213 -26.33 -46.56 4.84
C GLN A 213 -25.46 -47.55 5.62
N ILE A 214 -25.80 -47.81 6.88
CA ILE A 214 -25.15 -48.80 7.75
C ILE A 214 -25.25 -50.20 7.15
N CYS A 215 -26.45 -50.62 6.71
CA CYS A 215 -26.65 -51.91 6.06
C CYS A 215 -25.90 -52.04 4.74
N THR A 216 -25.88 -50.98 3.93
CA THR A 216 -25.15 -50.95 2.65
C THR A 216 -23.65 -51.16 2.88
N LEU A 217 -23.06 -50.46 3.85
CA LEU A 217 -21.66 -50.66 4.20
C LEU A 217 -21.40 -52.10 4.71
N ALA A 218 -22.29 -52.63 5.55
CA ALA A 218 -22.17 -53.99 6.05
C ALA A 218 -22.19 -55.04 4.93
N GLU A 219 -23.06 -54.86 3.93
CA GLU A 219 -23.14 -55.73 2.75
C GLU A 219 -21.89 -55.64 1.88
N CYS A 220 -21.38 -54.43 1.63
CA CYS A 220 -20.13 -54.25 0.88
C CYS A 220 -18.93 -54.86 1.63
N ILE A 221 -18.83 -54.68 2.95
CA ILE A 221 -17.80 -55.31 3.77
C ILE A 221 -17.92 -56.85 3.67
N ALA A 222 -19.13 -57.38 3.82
CA ALA A 222 -19.40 -58.81 3.72
C ALA A 222 -19.01 -59.39 2.35
N ALA A 223 -19.28 -58.67 1.26
CA ALA A 223 -18.96 -59.11 -0.10
C ALA A 223 -17.44 -59.13 -0.38
N VAL A 224 -16.70 -58.15 0.14
CA VAL A 224 -15.27 -57.97 -0.15
C VAL A 224 -14.37 -58.76 0.81
N PHE A 225 -14.74 -58.79 2.09
CA PHE A 225 -13.94 -59.37 3.16
C PHE A 225 -14.54 -60.63 3.79
N GLY A 226 -15.80 -60.96 3.51
CA GLY A 226 -16.49 -62.13 4.11
C GLY A 226 -17.18 -61.78 5.43
N ARG A 227 -18.40 -62.30 5.62
CA ARG A 227 -19.21 -62.05 6.84
C ARG A 227 -18.57 -62.60 8.10
N GLU A 228 -17.80 -63.68 7.98
CA GLU A 228 -17.12 -64.36 9.08
C GLU A 228 -15.93 -63.57 9.64
N ARG A 229 -15.42 -62.59 8.86
CA ARG A 229 -14.27 -61.75 9.20
C ARG A 229 -14.64 -60.33 9.61
N ALA A 230 -15.93 -60.02 9.61
CA ALA A 230 -16.44 -58.67 9.78
C ALA A 230 -17.40 -58.57 10.97
N SER A 231 -17.31 -57.46 11.68
CA SER A 231 -18.14 -57.16 12.83
C SER A 231 -18.57 -55.71 12.82
N ARG A 232 -19.78 -55.45 13.34
CA ARG A 232 -20.20 -54.11 13.75
C ARG A 232 -19.99 -53.99 15.26
N PHE A 233 -19.18 -53.02 15.66
CA PHE A 233 -18.88 -52.81 17.08
C PHE A 233 -19.99 -52.00 17.74
N GLU A 234 -20.28 -50.82 17.19
CA GLU A 234 -21.34 -49.92 17.65
C GLU A 234 -21.65 -48.87 16.57
N SER A 235 -22.85 -48.30 16.57
CA SER A 235 -23.25 -47.19 15.68
C SER A 235 -22.83 -47.41 14.20
N ASP A 236 -21.88 -46.64 13.71
CA ASP A 236 -21.34 -46.62 12.36
C ASP A 236 -19.94 -47.23 12.26
N HIS A 237 -19.51 -47.96 13.30
CA HIS A 237 -18.18 -48.53 13.45
C HIS A 237 -18.15 -50.02 13.13
N PHE A 238 -17.27 -50.40 12.21
CA PHE A 238 -17.07 -51.79 11.81
C PHE A 238 -15.61 -52.19 11.92
N VAL A 239 -15.35 -53.45 12.25
CA VAL A 239 -14.01 -54.01 12.38
C VAL A 239 -13.88 -55.26 11.54
N VAL A 240 -12.77 -55.37 10.81
CA VAL A 240 -12.47 -56.50 9.93
C VAL A 240 -11.02 -56.94 10.14
N TYR A 241 -10.76 -58.24 10.09
CA TYR A 241 -9.41 -58.76 9.91
C TYR A 241 -9.22 -59.31 8.50
N ALA A 242 -8.08 -59.01 7.88
CA ALA A 242 -7.78 -59.42 6.51
C ALA A 242 -6.29 -59.77 6.33
N LEU A 243 -5.97 -60.31 5.16
CA LEU A 243 -4.58 -60.44 4.71
C LEU A 243 -4.12 -59.08 4.16
N LYS A 244 -2.90 -58.67 4.50
CA LYS A 244 -2.27 -57.43 4.02
C LYS A 244 -2.21 -57.39 2.49
N ASP A 245 -1.81 -58.50 1.88
CA ASP A 245 -1.77 -58.64 0.44
C ASP A 245 -3.18 -58.47 -0.13
N GLN A 246 -3.33 -57.49 -1.03
CA GLN A 246 -4.58 -57.11 -1.69
C GLN A 246 -5.57 -56.28 -0.85
N VAL A 247 -5.25 -55.88 0.39
CA VAL A 247 -6.17 -55.10 1.24
C VAL A 247 -6.58 -53.76 0.58
N GLU A 248 -5.64 -53.05 -0.04
CA GLU A 248 -5.91 -51.75 -0.68
C GLU A 248 -6.77 -51.89 -1.95
N SER A 249 -6.52 -52.95 -2.74
CA SER A 249 -7.34 -53.28 -3.92
C SER A 249 -8.77 -53.64 -3.52
N LYS A 250 -8.93 -54.40 -2.43
CA LYS A 250 -10.23 -54.72 -1.84
C LYS A 250 -10.97 -53.48 -1.34
N LEU A 251 -10.29 -52.57 -0.65
CA LEU A 251 -10.87 -51.30 -0.21
C LEU A 251 -11.29 -50.41 -1.39
N THR A 252 -10.48 -50.37 -2.46
CA THR A 252 -10.84 -49.65 -3.69
C THR A 252 -12.10 -50.22 -4.33
N THR A 253 -12.25 -51.55 -4.30
CA THR A 253 -13.46 -52.25 -4.79
C THR A 253 -14.67 -51.90 -3.91
N LEU A 254 -14.50 -51.90 -2.57
CA LEU A 254 -15.54 -51.51 -1.62
C LEU A 254 -16.00 -50.06 -1.83
N PHE A 255 -15.07 -49.12 -1.99
CA PHE A 255 -15.40 -47.72 -2.25
C PHE A 255 -16.13 -47.54 -3.58
N SER A 256 -15.76 -48.29 -4.61
CA SER A 256 -16.44 -48.28 -5.91
C SER A 256 -17.86 -48.85 -5.81
N GLN A 257 -18.05 -49.92 -5.04
CA GLN A 257 -19.38 -50.50 -4.78
C GLN A 257 -20.26 -49.54 -3.99
N MET A 258 -19.71 -48.91 -2.95
CA MET A 258 -20.40 -47.87 -2.18
C MET A 258 -20.84 -46.70 -3.07
N ALA A 259 -19.99 -46.25 -4.01
CA ALA A 259 -20.33 -45.18 -4.94
C ALA A 259 -21.39 -45.58 -5.98
N ALA A 260 -21.38 -46.84 -6.43
CA ALA A 260 -22.33 -47.34 -7.43
C ALA A 260 -23.77 -47.50 -6.89
N GLN A 261 -23.96 -47.55 -5.58
CA GLN A 261 -25.26 -47.71 -4.93
C GLN A 261 -26.06 -46.38 -4.80
N GLY A 262 -25.47 -45.23 -5.17
CA GLY A 262 -26.18 -43.94 -5.29
C GLY A 262 -25.34 -42.69 -4.98
N GLU A 263 -25.67 -41.54 -5.58
CA GLU A 263 -24.95 -40.27 -5.42
C GLU A 263 -24.99 -39.68 -3.98
N ASN A 264 -25.91 -40.16 -3.14
CA ASN A 264 -26.11 -39.69 -1.77
C ASN A 264 -25.48 -40.59 -0.69
N ASN A 265 -24.65 -41.56 -1.06
CA ASN A 265 -24.03 -42.46 -0.08
C ASN A 265 -22.93 -41.76 0.73
N LEU A 266 -22.87 -42.11 2.01
CA LEU A 266 -21.92 -41.51 2.94
C LEU A 266 -20.49 -42.00 2.66
N PRO A 267 -19.49 -41.09 2.63
CA PRO A 267 -18.09 -41.48 2.52
C PRO A 267 -17.66 -42.36 3.70
N VAL A 268 -16.86 -43.37 3.39
CA VAL A 268 -16.33 -44.33 4.37
C VAL A 268 -14.87 -43.99 4.65
N LYS A 269 -14.50 -43.88 5.93
CA LYS A 269 -13.10 -43.78 6.35
C LYS A 269 -12.64 -45.10 6.97
N VAL A 270 -11.41 -45.48 6.66
CA VAL A 270 -10.84 -46.77 7.11
C VAL A 270 -9.44 -46.57 7.69
N GLY A 271 -9.23 -47.02 8.93
CA GLY A 271 -7.90 -47.10 9.52
C GLY A 271 -7.38 -48.53 9.47
N ILE A 272 -6.11 -48.72 9.12
CA ILE A 272 -5.50 -50.04 8.93
C ILE A 272 -4.31 -50.18 9.88
N PHE A 273 -4.28 -51.25 10.67
CA PHE A 273 -3.14 -51.59 11.51
C PHE A 273 -2.57 -52.97 11.15
N LYS A 274 -1.25 -53.04 10.98
CA LYS A 274 -0.55 -54.31 10.75
C LYS A 274 -0.45 -55.09 12.05
N PHE A 275 -1.00 -56.31 12.08
CA PHE A 275 -1.01 -57.12 13.28
C PHE A 275 0.15 -58.12 13.28
N GLU A 276 1.16 -57.82 14.08
CA GLU A 276 2.38 -58.63 14.19
C GLU A 276 2.30 -59.64 15.33
N LYS A 277 3.16 -60.66 15.28
CA LYS A 277 3.28 -61.67 16.35
C LYS A 277 4.25 -61.19 17.43
N ASP A 278 4.02 -59.99 17.95
CA ASP A 278 4.91 -59.27 18.90
C ASP A 278 4.36 -59.22 20.33
N GLY A 279 3.20 -59.84 20.58
CA GLY A 279 2.53 -59.83 21.89
C GLY A 279 1.45 -58.76 22.04
N THR A 280 1.17 -57.96 21.00
CA THR A 280 0.04 -57.02 20.96
C THR A 280 -1.30 -57.77 21.07
N ARG A 281 -2.21 -57.32 21.94
CA ARG A 281 -3.55 -57.92 22.05
C ARG A 281 -4.42 -57.48 20.87
N LEU A 282 -5.39 -58.32 20.48
CA LEU A 282 -6.34 -57.97 19.41
C LEU A 282 -7.09 -56.67 19.71
N THR A 283 -7.44 -56.42 20.98
CA THR A 283 -8.06 -55.17 21.44
C THR A 283 -7.18 -53.96 21.12
N ASP A 284 -5.88 -54.06 21.40
CA ASP A 284 -4.91 -52.98 21.18
C ASP A 284 -4.71 -52.74 19.68
N ALA A 285 -4.78 -53.80 18.87
CA ALA A 285 -4.72 -53.72 17.41
C ALA A 285 -5.97 -53.04 16.82
N CYS A 286 -7.15 -53.34 17.34
CA CYS A 286 -8.39 -52.64 17.01
C CYS A 286 -8.32 -51.16 17.38
N ASP A 287 -7.79 -50.82 18.56
CA ASP A 287 -7.62 -49.44 18.98
C ASP A 287 -6.63 -48.68 18.10
N LYS A 288 -5.48 -49.27 17.73
CA LYS A 288 -4.54 -48.64 16.78
C LYS A 288 -5.18 -48.41 15.41
N ALA A 289 -5.94 -49.37 14.89
CA ALA A 289 -6.71 -49.20 13.65
C ALA A 289 -7.77 -48.09 13.79
N ARG A 290 -8.43 -47.99 14.94
CA ARG A 290 -9.38 -46.90 15.25
C ARG A 290 -8.70 -45.53 15.28
N LEU A 291 -7.55 -45.40 15.95
CA LEU A 291 -6.79 -44.14 15.98
C LEU A 291 -6.36 -43.68 14.58
N ALA A 292 -5.95 -44.61 13.72
CA ALA A 292 -5.70 -44.31 12.31
C ALA A 292 -6.97 -43.88 11.57
N CYS A 293 -8.09 -44.55 11.79
CA CYS A 293 -9.37 -44.15 11.21
C CYS A 293 -9.80 -42.74 11.67
N GLU A 294 -9.51 -42.38 12.92
CA GLU A 294 -9.80 -41.07 13.51
C GLU A 294 -8.85 -39.97 13.04
N SER A 295 -7.61 -40.28 12.66
CA SER A 295 -6.62 -39.29 12.19
C SER A 295 -6.93 -38.72 10.79
N VAL A 296 -7.84 -39.34 10.05
CA VAL A 296 -8.29 -38.83 8.74
C VAL A 296 -9.15 -37.58 8.93
N MET A 297 -8.56 -36.41 8.65
CA MET A 297 -9.23 -35.11 8.62
C MET A 297 -10.19 -34.98 7.42
N SER A 298 -10.97 -33.89 7.36
CA SER A 298 -12.19 -33.76 6.54
C SER A 298 -12.01 -33.85 5.00
N THR A 299 -11.80 -35.04 4.45
CA THR A 299 -11.80 -35.33 3.00
C THR A 299 -13.22 -35.59 2.46
N PRO A 300 -13.64 -35.07 1.30
CA PRO A 300 -15.00 -35.30 0.78
C PRO A 300 -15.25 -36.73 0.24
N VAL A 301 -14.19 -37.54 0.10
CA VAL A 301 -14.25 -38.88 -0.52
C VAL A 301 -13.90 -40.00 0.47
N SER A 302 -14.36 -41.21 0.19
CA SER A 302 -13.96 -42.42 0.93
C SER A 302 -12.46 -42.64 0.81
N THR A 303 -11.81 -43.00 1.92
CA THR A 303 -10.35 -43.13 1.97
C THR A 303 -9.90 -44.09 3.07
N PHE A 304 -8.64 -44.50 3.01
CA PHE A 304 -8.01 -45.32 4.03
C PHE A 304 -6.64 -44.76 4.44
N VAL A 305 -6.21 -45.06 5.67
CA VAL A 305 -4.90 -44.69 6.19
C VAL A 305 -4.30 -45.82 7.02
N TRP A 306 -3.01 -46.04 6.84
CA TRP A 306 -2.25 -46.96 7.66
C TRP A 306 -1.85 -46.28 8.97
N PHE A 307 -2.01 -46.98 10.08
CA PHE A 307 -1.48 -46.56 11.36
C PHE A 307 0.04 -46.48 11.29
N ASP A 308 0.58 -45.36 11.75
CA ASP A 308 1.99 -45.16 12.02
C ASP A 308 2.17 -44.60 13.44
N ASP A 309 3.41 -44.61 13.94
CA ASP A 309 3.72 -44.09 15.26
C ASP A 309 3.49 -42.56 15.37
N ASN A 310 3.39 -41.85 14.24
CA ASN A 310 3.13 -40.41 14.22
C ASN A 310 1.67 -40.10 14.58
N ILE A 311 0.72 -40.92 14.14
CA ILE A 311 -0.70 -40.84 14.53
C ILE A 311 -0.86 -40.98 16.05
N GLN A 312 -0.15 -41.92 16.66
CA GLN A 312 -0.16 -42.08 18.12
C GLN A 312 0.43 -40.86 18.85
N LYS A 313 1.52 -40.29 18.33
CA LYS A 313 2.11 -39.05 18.87
C LYS A 313 1.16 -37.86 18.78
N GLN A 314 0.45 -37.70 17.65
CA GLN A 314 -0.53 -36.62 17.48
C GLN A 314 -1.71 -36.72 18.46
N ASN A 315 -2.25 -37.92 18.67
CA ASN A 315 -3.33 -38.13 19.65
C ASN A 315 -2.85 -37.92 21.10
N THR A 316 -1.63 -38.35 21.42
CA THR A 316 -1.02 -38.09 22.74
C THR A 316 -0.90 -36.58 22.99
N LEU A 317 -0.43 -35.83 21.98
CA LEU A 317 -0.35 -34.37 22.05
C LEU A 317 -1.73 -33.72 22.19
N LYS A 318 -2.77 -34.22 21.50
CA LYS A 318 -4.15 -33.73 21.64
C LYS A 318 -4.66 -33.83 23.07
N PHE A 319 -4.53 -34.99 23.71
CA PHE A 319 -4.92 -35.15 25.12
C PHE A 319 -4.07 -34.30 26.07
N TYR A 320 -2.77 -34.17 25.79
CA TYR A 320 -1.89 -33.30 26.56
C TYR A 320 -2.37 -31.84 26.50
N ILE A 321 -2.68 -31.33 25.32
CA ILE A 321 -3.18 -29.97 25.09
C ILE A 321 -4.46 -29.73 25.89
N ILE A 322 -5.47 -30.59 25.74
CA ILE A 322 -6.78 -30.44 26.41
C ILE A 322 -6.61 -30.44 27.94
N ARG A 323 -5.77 -31.32 28.47
CA ARG A 323 -5.55 -31.45 29.91
C ARG A 323 -4.76 -30.28 30.51
N ASN A 324 -3.78 -29.76 29.78
CA ASN A 324 -2.85 -28.77 30.30
C ASN A 324 -3.18 -27.31 29.90
N PHE A 325 -4.18 -27.07 29.06
CA PHE A 325 -4.48 -25.74 28.53
C PHE A 325 -4.69 -24.66 29.62
N GLU A 326 -5.55 -24.91 30.61
CA GLU A 326 -5.80 -23.93 31.69
C GLU A 326 -4.54 -23.68 32.53
N LYS A 327 -3.82 -24.76 32.89
CA LYS A 327 -2.53 -24.68 33.58
C LYS A 327 -1.51 -23.88 32.77
N ALA A 328 -1.48 -24.04 31.45
CA ALA A 328 -0.56 -23.33 30.57
C ALA A 328 -0.82 -21.81 30.56
N MET A 329 -2.09 -21.40 30.63
CA MET A 329 -2.47 -19.98 30.79
C MET A 329 -2.02 -19.45 32.15
N GLU A 330 -2.33 -20.17 33.24
CA GLU A 330 -1.96 -19.76 34.62
C GLU A 330 -0.44 -19.66 34.83
N LYS A 331 0.33 -20.56 34.22
CA LYS A 331 1.79 -20.61 34.33
C LYS A 331 2.52 -19.69 33.35
N GLY A 332 1.80 -18.98 32.47
CA GLY A 332 2.39 -18.10 31.46
C GLY A 332 3.17 -18.83 30.36
N TRP A 333 2.84 -20.11 30.12
CA TRP A 333 3.41 -20.88 29.00
C TRP A 333 2.82 -20.44 27.66
N ILE A 334 1.63 -19.87 27.70
CA ILE A 334 1.01 -19.21 26.56
C ILE A 334 1.48 -17.76 26.52
N GLN A 335 2.27 -17.45 25.51
CA GLN A 335 2.82 -16.13 25.24
C GLN A 335 2.12 -15.49 24.04
N VAL A 336 2.06 -14.16 24.03
CA VAL A 336 1.57 -13.38 22.89
C VAL A 336 2.76 -12.73 22.22
N TRP A 337 2.98 -13.09 20.96
CA TRP A 337 3.98 -12.46 20.10
C TRP A 337 3.28 -11.52 19.14
N TYR A 338 3.97 -10.47 18.73
CA TYR A 338 3.42 -9.41 17.91
C TYR A 338 4.10 -9.41 16.55
N GLN A 339 3.30 -9.39 15.48
CA GLN A 339 3.82 -9.21 14.13
C GLN A 339 3.50 -7.80 13.63
N PRO A 340 4.52 -6.98 13.30
CA PRO A 340 4.32 -5.62 12.80
C PRO A 340 3.57 -5.58 11.46
N VAL A 341 2.65 -4.63 11.35
CA VAL A 341 1.95 -4.23 10.13
C VAL A 341 2.51 -2.88 9.68
N VAL A 342 2.91 -2.81 8.41
CA VAL A 342 3.62 -1.65 7.85
C VAL A 342 2.74 -0.98 6.79
N ARG A 343 2.68 0.35 6.83
CA ARG A 343 1.99 1.14 5.80
C ARG A 343 2.81 1.14 4.52
N THR A 344 2.21 0.73 3.42
CA THR A 344 2.93 0.42 2.17
C THR A 344 3.62 1.65 1.56
N MET A 345 3.00 2.83 1.69
CA MET A 345 3.44 4.07 1.04
C MET A 345 4.64 4.72 1.73
N ILE A 346 4.58 4.85 3.05
CA ILE A 346 5.57 5.58 3.85
C ILE A 346 6.54 4.64 4.59
N GLN A 347 6.28 3.33 4.56
CA GLN A 347 7.10 2.29 5.20
C GLN A 347 7.28 2.50 6.72
N THR A 348 6.21 2.95 7.38
CA THR A 348 6.16 3.09 8.85
C THR A 348 5.31 1.98 9.45
N VAL A 349 5.68 1.55 10.65
CA VAL A 349 4.88 0.58 11.42
C VAL A 349 3.62 1.28 11.93
N CYS A 350 2.45 0.80 11.55
CA CYS A 350 1.17 1.44 11.87
C CYS A 350 0.29 0.64 12.82
N SER A 351 0.48 -0.68 12.91
CA SER A 351 -0.18 -1.58 13.87
C SER A 351 0.63 -2.87 14.04
N ALA A 352 0.16 -3.81 14.86
CA ALA A 352 0.70 -5.16 14.94
C ALA A 352 -0.43 -6.18 15.15
N GLU A 353 -0.23 -7.43 14.74
CA GLU A 353 -1.13 -8.54 15.03
C GLU A 353 -0.63 -9.32 16.25
N ALA A 354 -1.52 -9.62 17.19
CA ALA A 354 -1.26 -10.48 18.33
C ALA A 354 -1.42 -11.96 17.96
N LEU A 355 -0.33 -12.71 18.04
CA LEU A 355 -0.22 -14.09 17.65
C LEU A 355 0.21 -14.95 18.83
N VAL A 356 -0.63 -15.91 19.18
CA VAL A 356 -0.40 -16.80 20.31
C VAL A 356 0.75 -17.78 20.06
N ARG A 357 1.54 -18.07 21.09
CA ARG A 357 2.63 -19.07 21.09
C ARG A 357 2.56 -19.89 22.36
N TRP A 358 2.59 -21.22 22.25
CA TRP A 358 2.61 -22.10 23.43
C TRP A 358 4.02 -22.66 23.62
N ILE A 359 4.74 -22.09 24.60
CA ILE A 359 6.08 -22.51 25.02
C ILE A 359 5.94 -23.48 26.20
N ASP A 360 5.79 -24.75 25.87
CA ASP A 360 5.59 -25.81 26.85
C ASP A 360 6.92 -26.36 27.39
N PRO A 361 7.04 -26.65 28.71
CA PRO A 361 8.28 -27.18 29.28
C PRO A 361 8.61 -28.61 28.84
N GLU A 362 7.62 -29.42 28.43
CA GLU A 362 7.82 -30.82 28.03
C GLU A 362 7.94 -30.95 26.50
N TYR A 363 7.06 -30.27 25.76
CA TYR A 363 6.98 -30.38 24.29
C TYR A 363 7.71 -29.26 23.53
N GLY A 364 8.26 -28.27 24.23
CA GLY A 364 8.84 -27.09 23.60
C GLY A 364 7.76 -26.21 22.96
N MET A 365 8.05 -25.66 21.78
CA MET A 365 7.11 -24.79 21.07
C MET A 365 6.01 -25.61 20.38
N ILE A 366 4.78 -25.56 20.90
CA ILE A 366 3.59 -26.15 20.28
C ILE A 366 2.97 -25.11 19.34
N SER A 367 2.94 -25.41 18.03
CA SER A 367 2.47 -24.47 17.01
C SER A 367 0.96 -24.20 17.13
N PRO A 368 0.48 -22.97 16.86
CA PRO A 368 -0.96 -22.67 16.78
C PRO A 368 -1.74 -23.62 15.87
N GLY A 369 -1.17 -24.03 14.74
CA GLY A 369 -1.80 -25.01 13.85
C GLY A 369 -2.02 -26.39 14.46
N GLN A 370 -1.37 -26.72 15.59
CA GLN A 370 -1.57 -27.97 16.32
C GLN A 370 -2.62 -27.84 17.42
N PHE A 371 -2.62 -26.74 18.19
CA PHE A 371 -3.52 -26.62 19.35
C PHE A 371 -4.81 -25.84 19.06
N VAL A 372 -4.81 -24.85 18.17
CA VAL A 372 -6.02 -24.05 17.86
C VAL A 372 -7.15 -24.94 17.35
N PRO A 373 -6.96 -25.86 16.37
CA PRO A 373 -8.03 -26.74 15.93
C PRO A 373 -8.62 -27.61 17.05
N ILE A 374 -7.78 -28.01 18.01
CA ILE A 374 -8.18 -28.85 19.15
C ILE A 374 -9.00 -28.04 20.15
N LEU A 375 -8.58 -26.81 20.45
CA LEU A 375 -9.34 -25.89 21.30
C LEU A 375 -10.65 -25.48 20.65
N GLU A 376 -10.67 -25.31 19.32
CA GLU A 376 -11.92 -25.12 18.59
C GLU A 376 -12.81 -26.34 18.77
N GLU A 377 -12.34 -27.55 18.41
CA GLU A 377 -13.12 -28.80 18.49
C GLU A 377 -13.78 -28.98 19.87
N THR A 378 -13.02 -28.72 20.95
CA THR A 378 -13.45 -28.85 22.34
C THR A 378 -14.23 -27.64 22.89
N GLY A 379 -14.34 -26.55 22.13
CA GLY A 379 -15.05 -25.34 22.55
C GLY A 379 -14.30 -24.49 23.58
N GLN A 380 -12.99 -24.69 23.75
CA GLN A 380 -12.15 -23.95 24.68
C GLN A 380 -11.45 -22.72 24.07
N ILE A 381 -11.53 -22.55 22.74
CA ILE A 381 -10.85 -21.47 22.01
C ILE A 381 -11.20 -20.07 22.52
N TYR A 382 -12.46 -19.84 22.90
CA TYR A 382 -12.94 -18.59 23.48
C TYR A 382 -12.10 -18.11 24.69
N LYS A 383 -11.65 -19.04 25.55
CA LYS A 383 -10.79 -18.70 26.69
C LYS A 383 -9.42 -18.20 26.24
N MET A 384 -8.88 -18.77 25.16
CA MET A 384 -7.61 -18.35 24.57
C MET A 384 -7.75 -16.94 23.98
N ASP A 385 -8.80 -16.70 23.20
CA ASP A 385 -8.96 -15.44 22.47
C ASP A 385 -9.17 -14.28 23.47
N LEU A 386 -9.93 -14.50 24.56
CA LEU A 386 -10.01 -13.55 25.67
C LEU A 386 -8.68 -13.33 26.40
N TYR A 387 -7.91 -14.39 26.63
CA TYR A 387 -6.59 -14.28 27.26
C TYR A 387 -5.63 -13.45 26.40
N VAL A 388 -5.61 -13.68 25.08
CA VAL A 388 -4.80 -12.90 24.12
C VAL A 388 -5.25 -11.44 24.11
N PHE A 389 -6.55 -11.17 24.08
CA PHE A 389 -7.10 -9.82 24.13
C PHE A 389 -6.73 -9.09 25.44
N GLU A 390 -6.85 -9.76 26.58
CA GLU A 390 -6.45 -9.21 27.88
C GLU A 390 -4.95 -8.92 27.95
N GLN A 391 -4.12 -9.82 27.41
CA GLN A 391 -2.67 -9.61 27.37
C GLN A 391 -2.31 -8.40 26.47
N ALA A 392 -2.93 -8.25 25.30
CA ALA A 392 -2.76 -7.08 24.44
C ALA A 392 -3.14 -5.77 25.17
N CYS A 393 -4.24 -5.78 25.94
CA CYS A 393 -4.65 -4.62 26.74
C CYS A 393 -3.66 -4.29 27.87
N ARG A 394 -3.12 -5.32 28.52
CA ARG A 394 -2.10 -5.18 29.57
C ARG A 394 -0.80 -4.60 29.01
N ASP A 395 -0.40 -5.10 27.85
CA ASP A 395 0.80 -4.68 27.14
C ASP A 395 0.71 -3.22 26.67
N TYR A 396 -0.45 -2.82 26.13
CA TYR A 396 -0.74 -1.41 25.85
C TYR A 396 -0.52 -0.52 27.08
N LYS A 397 -1.10 -0.91 28.23
CA LYS A 397 -0.98 -0.14 29.48
C LYS A 397 0.49 -0.06 29.95
N HIS A 398 1.26 -1.11 29.73
CA HIS A 398 2.69 -1.12 30.04
C HIS A 398 3.47 -0.12 29.18
N LEU A 399 3.25 -0.11 27.86
CA LEU A 399 3.89 0.82 26.93
C LEU A 399 3.55 2.28 27.24
N VAL A 400 2.27 2.59 27.46
CA VAL A 400 1.83 3.95 27.80
C VAL A 400 2.47 4.44 29.11
N LYS A 401 2.61 3.56 30.11
CA LYS A 401 3.26 3.91 31.39
C LYS A 401 4.76 4.21 31.21
N LYS A 402 5.42 3.58 30.23
CA LYS A 402 6.84 3.78 29.91
C LYS A 402 7.09 5.05 29.08
N GLY A 403 6.03 5.66 28.54
CA GLY A 403 6.11 6.84 27.68
C GLY A 403 6.37 6.51 26.21
N ASP A 404 6.27 5.23 25.83
CA ASP A 404 6.45 4.77 24.45
C ASP A 404 5.16 5.02 23.64
N ASP A 405 5.30 5.34 22.34
CA ASP A 405 4.16 5.42 21.43
C ASP A 405 3.54 4.03 21.23
N ALA A 406 2.40 3.78 21.87
CA ALA A 406 1.67 2.53 21.69
C ALA A 406 1.15 2.41 20.24
N ILE A 407 1.16 1.21 19.67
CA ILE A 407 0.56 0.90 18.36
C ILE A 407 -0.74 0.12 18.53
N PRO A 408 -1.72 0.26 17.63
CA PRO A 408 -2.92 -0.57 17.65
C PRO A 408 -2.53 -2.03 17.42
N VAL A 409 -3.19 -2.92 18.15
CA VAL A 409 -3.03 -4.37 18.05
C VAL A 409 -4.30 -4.97 17.49
N SER A 410 -4.19 -5.87 16.53
CA SER A 410 -5.29 -6.71 16.10
C SER A 410 -5.28 -8.08 16.80
N VAL A 411 -6.45 -8.60 17.12
CA VAL A 411 -6.66 -9.87 17.83
C VAL A 411 -7.67 -10.72 17.07
N ASN A 412 -7.31 -11.98 16.84
CA ASN A 412 -8.17 -12.96 16.19
C ASN A 412 -9.30 -13.43 17.11
N LEU A 413 -10.52 -13.54 16.56
CA LEU A 413 -11.67 -14.15 17.22
C LEU A 413 -12.12 -15.39 16.44
N SER A 414 -12.21 -16.53 17.12
CA SER A 414 -12.73 -17.74 16.50
C SER A 414 -14.24 -17.62 16.23
N ARG A 415 -14.71 -18.28 15.17
CA ARG A 415 -16.14 -18.43 14.86
C ARG A 415 -16.96 -19.04 16.01
N LYS A 416 -16.32 -19.80 16.91
CA LYS A 416 -16.98 -20.44 18.05
C LYS A 416 -17.20 -19.46 19.21
N ASP A 417 -16.48 -18.35 19.25
CA ASP A 417 -16.61 -17.35 20.31
C ASP A 417 -17.98 -16.70 20.28
N PHE A 418 -18.52 -16.48 19.08
CA PHE A 418 -19.85 -15.94 18.84
C PHE A 418 -20.98 -16.87 19.29
N LEU A 419 -20.69 -18.10 19.71
CA LEU A 419 -21.70 -18.97 20.33
C LEU A 419 -22.00 -18.54 21.77
N HIS A 420 -21.06 -17.86 22.43
CA HIS A 420 -21.25 -17.29 23.75
C HIS A 420 -22.00 -15.96 23.65
N ASP A 421 -23.12 -15.88 24.36
CA ASP A 421 -23.89 -14.65 24.44
C ASP A 421 -23.06 -13.57 25.20
N ASP A 422 -23.16 -12.31 24.77
CA ASP A 422 -22.48 -11.13 25.34
C ASP A 422 -20.95 -10.98 25.15
N LEU A 423 -20.34 -11.69 24.19
CA LEU A 423 -18.92 -11.50 23.83
C LEU A 423 -18.49 -10.01 23.69
N PRO A 424 -19.26 -9.12 23.02
CA PRO A 424 -18.87 -7.71 22.91
C PRO A 424 -18.75 -6.97 24.24
N GLU A 425 -19.61 -7.25 25.22
CA GLU A 425 -19.56 -6.59 26.52
C GLU A 425 -18.39 -7.12 27.36
N ILE A 426 -18.04 -8.40 27.22
CA ILE A 426 -16.90 -9.00 27.91
C ILE A 426 -15.58 -8.39 27.41
N ILE A 427 -15.40 -8.29 26.09
CA ILE A 427 -14.25 -7.64 25.47
C ILE A 427 -14.15 -6.16 25.89
N ASP A 428 -15.28 -5.43 25.87
CA ASP A 428 -15.29 -4.03 26.30
C ASP A 428 -15.00 -3.87 27.80
N GLY A 429 -15.47 -4.80 28.63
CA GLY A 429 -15.14 -4.88 30.06
C GLY A 429 -13.63 -5.01 30.32
N ILE A 430 -12.94 -5.85 29.55
CA ILE A 430 -11.48 -6.00 29.62
C ILE A 430 -10.79 -4.71 29.20
N SER A 431 -11.22 -4.10 28.09
CA SER A 431 -10.66 -2.84 27.61
C SER A 431 -10.81 -1.71 28.65
N ARG A 432 -11.99 -1.58 29.27
CA ARG A 432 -12.25 -0.63 30.37
C ARG A 432 -11.37 -0.90 31.60
N LYS A 433 -11.18 -2.17 31.98
CA LYS A 433 -10.33 -2.57 33.12
C LYS A 433 -8.88 -2.06 32.98
N TYR A 434 -8.33 -2.08 31.77
CA TYR A 434 -6.96 -1.61 31.51
C TYR A 434 -6.88 -0.15 31.04
N GLY A 435 -8.02 0.47 30.71
CA GLY A 435 -8.09 1.86 30.26
C GLY A 435 -7.62 2.03 28.81
N VAL A 436 -7.85 1.03 27.97
CA VAL A 436 -7.41 1.03 26.57
C VAL A 436 -8.46 1.75 25.71
N PRO A 437 -8.09 2.74 24.88
CA PRO A 437 -9.01 3.27 23.88
C PRO A 437 -9.29 2.20 22.81
N ARG A 438 -10.56 2.07 22.39
CA ARG A 438 -11.01 0.95 21.53
C ARG A 438 -10.32 0.92 20.16
N GLU A 439 -9.88 2.09 19.68
CA GLU A 439 -9.10 2.24 18.45
C GLU A 439 -7.71 1.57 18.48
N PHE A 440 -7.23 1.16 19.65
CA PHE A 440 -5.97 0.41 19.81
C PHE A 440 -6.15 -1.10 19.79
N THR A 441 -7.39 -1.60 19.72
CA THR A 441 -7.70 -3.03 19.70
C THR A 441 -8.64 -3.33 18.54
N ASN A 442 -8.11 -3.83 17.44
CA ASN A 442 -8.90 -4.26 16.29
C ASN A 442 -9.25 -5.74 16.41
N LEU A 443 -10.42 -6.14 15.94
CA LEU A 443 -10.91 -7.51 16.05
C LEU A 443 -10.93 -8.16 14.66
N GLU A 444 -10.29 -9.31 14.51
CA GLU A 444 -10.22 -10.05 13.24
C GLU A 444 -11.18 -11.23 13.25
N ILE A 445 -11.96 -11.40 12.19
CA ILE A 445 -12.93 -12.49 12.04
C ILE A 445 -12.73 -13.15 10.67
N THR A 446 -12.49 -14.46 10.66
CA THR A 446 -12.29 -15.23 9.42
C THR A 446 -13.56 -15.30 8.57
N GLU A 447 -13.40 -15.37 7.24
CA GLU A 447 -14.53 -15.54 6.29
C GLU A 447 -15.42 -16.75 6.65
N SER A 448 -14.81 -17.84 7.10
CA SER A 448 -15.51 -19.10 7.40
C SER A 448 -16.52 -19.00 8.54
N ALA A 449 -16.44 -17.96 9.38
CA ALA A 449 -17.37 -17.72 10.49
C ALA A 449 -18.80 -17.46 10.00
N PHE A 450 -18.97 -16.90 8.80
CA PHE A 450 -20.26 -16.44 8.27
C PHE A 450 -21.11 -17.52 7.62
N VAL A 451 -20.54 -18.69 7.32
CA VAL A 451 -21.25 -19.78 6.62
C VAL A 451 -22.20 -20.55 7.55
N LYS A 452 -21.90 -20.63 8.85
CA LYS A 452 -22.62 -21.49 9.81
C LYS A 452 -23.34 -20.76 10.94
N ASN A 453 -22.85 -19.59 11.37
CA ASN A 453 -23.30 -18.90 12.57
C ASN A 453 -23.78 -17.46 12.29
N ILE A 454 -24.36 -17.24 11.11
CA ILE A 454 -24.66 -15.89 10.60
C ILE A 454 -25.58 -15.07 11.52
N ASP A 455 -26.52 -15.74 12.19
CA ASP A 455 -27.51 -15.13 13.08
C ASP A 455 -26.88 -14.55 14.37
N LYS A 456 -25.72 -15.05 14.80
CA LYS A 456 -25.01 -14.57 16.02
C LYS A 456 -23.83 -13.64 15.71
N VAL A 457 -23.14 -13.84 14.60
CA VAL A 457 -21.96 -13.04 14.23
C VAL A 457 -22.37 -11.61 13.86
N ALA A 458 -23.42 -11.45 13.04
CA ALA A 458 -23.82 -10.13 12.55
C ALA A 458 -24.26 -9.14 13.64
N PRO A 459 -25.10 -9.52 14.64
CA PRO A 459 -25.41 -8.63 15.76
C PRO A 459 -24.17 -8.25 16.58
N SER A 460 -23.23 -9.18 16.74
CA SER A 460 -21.99 -8.95 17.50
C SER A 460 -21.11 -7.90 16.82
N ILE A 461 -20.94 -7.98 15.49
CA ILE A 461 -20.20 -6.97 14.70
C ILE A 461 -20.82 -5.59 14.86
N LYS A 462 -22.14 -5.49 14.69
CA LYS A 462 -22.86 -4.23 14.89
C LYS A 462 -22.61 -3.68 16.29
N ARG A 463 -22.64 -4.53 17.31
CA ARG A 463 -22.39 -4.14 18.69
C ARG A 463 -20.95 -3.67 18.92
N PHE A 464 -19.96 -4.34 18.32
CA PHE A 464 -18.56 -3.88 18.36
C PHE A 464 -18.39 -2.49 17.76
N HIS A 465 -19.02 -2.22 16.62
CA HIS A 465 -19.02 -0.89 16.01
C HIS A 465 -19.69 0.17 16.88
N GLU A 466 -20.83 -0.14 17.51
CA GLU A 466 -21.50 0.75 18.47
C GLU A 466 -20.60 1.09 19.68
N LEU A 467 -19.75 0.15 20.10
CA LEU A 467 -18.77 0.34 21.17
C LEU A 467 -17.49 1.07 20.71
N GLY A 468 -17.30 1.25 19.39
CA GLY A 468 -16.16 1.96 18.80
C GLY A 468 -14.98 1.08 18.42
N TYR A 469 -15.15 -0.25 18.37
CA TYR A 469 -14.14 -1.18 17.84
C TYR A 469 -14.17 -1.20 16.32
N LYS A 470 -13.03 -1.54 15.71
CA LYS A 470 -12.95 -1.88 14.29
C LYS A 470 -12.95 -3.39 14.12
N VAL A 471 -13.63 -3.85 13.07
CA VAL A 471 -13.75 -5.27 12.75
C VAL A 471 -13.15 -5.52 11.38
N TRP A 472 -12.19 -6.42 11.33
CA TRP A 472 -11.43 -6.79 10.14
C TRP A 472 -11.91 -8.16 9.65
N MET A 473 -12.01 -8.32 8.34
CA MET A 473 -12.27 -9.61 7.71
C MET A 473 -10.94 -10.28 7.39
N ASP A 474 -10.73 -11.46 7.96
CA ASP A 474 -9.52 -12.27 7.79
C ASP A 474 -9.69 -13.40 6.77
N ASP A 475 -8.58 -13.88 6.22
CA ASP A 475 -8.49 -14.96 5.21
C ASP A 475 -9.37 -14.74 3.96
N PHE A 476 -9.51 -13.49 3.48
CA PHE A 476 -10.40 -13.19 2.35
C PHE A 476 -9.95 -13.88 1.06
N GLY A 477 -10.85 -14.67 0.46
CA GLY A 477 -10.61 -15.37 -0.81
C GLY A 477 -10.38 -16.88 -0.67
N THR A 478 -10.39 -17.41 0.55
CA THR A 478 -10.24 -18.85 0.83
C THR A 478 -11.59 -19.61 0.84
N GLY A 479 -12.73 -18.90 0.87
CA GLY A 479 -14.08 -19.45 0.94
C GLY A 479 -14.96 -19.23 -0.30
N TYR A 480 -16.15 -19.86 -0.31
CA TYR A 480 -17.04 -19.91 -1.48
C TYR A 480 -18.04 -18.72 -1.61
N SER A 481 -18.04 -17.70 -0.72
CA SER A 481 -19.09 -16.65 -0.73
C SER A 481 -18.67 -15.26 -0.21
N SER A 482 -17.40 -14.88 -0.36
CA SER A 482 -16.83 -13.65 0.25
C SER A 482 -17.55 -12.35 -0.16
N LEU A 483 -18.07 -12.26 -1.39
CA LEU A 483 -18.79 -11.07 -1.88
C LEU A 483 -20.16 -10.85 -1.23
N GLY A 484 -20.88 -11.93 -0.92
CA GLY A 484 -22.18 -11.83 -0.25
C GLY A 484 -22.04 -11.34 1.19
N VAL A 485 -20.97 -11.79 1.87
CA VAL A 485 -20.64 -11.37 3.23
C VAL A 485 -20.25 -9.88 3.25
N LEU A 486 -19.36 -9.44 2.34
CA LEU A 486 -18.98 -8.03 2.21
C LEU A 486 -20.16 -7.10 1.90
N LYS A 487 -21.16 -7.57 1.15
CA LYS A 487 -22.37 -6.79 0.86
C LYS A 487 -23.25 -6.59 2.09
N ASN A 488 -23.37 -7.62 2.92
CA ASN A 488 -24.38 -7.67 3.98
C ASN A 488 -23.86 -7.16 5.33
N TYR A 489 -22.53 -7.08 5.52
CA TYR A 489 -21.91 -6.73 6.78
C TYR A 489 -20.88 -5.62 6.61
N ALA A 490 -20.83 -4.73 7.60
CA ALA A 490 -19.83 -3.68 7.65
C ALA A 490 -18.52 -4.26 8.19
N PHE A 491 -17.45 -4.08 7.45
CA PHE A 491 -16.08 -4.29 7.92
C PHE A 491 -15.32 -2.99 7.76
N ASP A 492 -14.23 -2.85 8.50
CA ASP A 492 -13.33 -1.69 8.41
C ASP A 492 -12.12 -1.98 7.52
N GLU A 493 -11.70 -3.25 7.46
CA GLU A 493 -10.47 -3.67 6.81
C GLU A 493 -10.58 -5.09 6.27
N LEU A 494 -9.93 -5.32 5.13
CA LEU A 494 -9.87 -6.60 4.43
C LEU A 494 -8.43 -7.11 4.45
N LYS A 495 -8.19 -8.26 5.10
CA LYS A 495 -6.91 -8.98 5.05
C LYS A 495 -6.90 -9.95 3.88
N LEU A 496 -5.88 -9.83 3.04
CA LEU A 496 -5.69 -10.57 1.80
C LEU A 496 -4.59 -11.62 1.98
N ASP A 497 -4.97 -12.89 2.01
CA ASP A 497 -4.02 -13.99 2.08
C ASP A 497 -3.29 -14.19 0.75
N MET A 498 -1.98 -13.92 0.75
CA MET A 498 -1.12 -14.13 -0.42
C MET A 498 -0.91 -15.62 -0.76
N SER A 499 -1.30 -16.55 0.12
CA SER A 499 -1.28 -18.00 -0.15
C SER A 499 -2.20 -18.38 -1.32
N PHE A 500 -3.28 -17.61 -1.55
CA PHE A 500 -4.20 -17.74 -2.69
C PHE A 500 -3.48 -17.58 -4.05
N LEU A 501 -2.26 -17.03 -4.04
CA LEU A 501 -1.53 -16.52 -5.19
C LEU A 501 -0.06 -16.96 -5.20
N LYS A 502 0.18 -18.17 -4.69
CA LYS A 502 1.49 -18.79 -4.42
C LYS A 502 2.52 -18.63 -5.55
N ASP A 503 2.08 -18.59 -6.81
CA ASP A 503 2.96 -18.49 -7.99
C ASP A 503 3.24 -17.04 -8.46
N PHE A 504 2.58 -16.03 -7.86
CA PHE A 504 2.73 -14.59 -8.13
C PHE A 504 2.78 -14.25 -9.65
N ASP A 505 1.94 -14.91 -10.44
CA ASP A 505 1.85 -14.77 -11.89
C ASP A 505 0.98 -13.56 -12.32
N GLU A 506 0.82 -13.33 -13.63
CA GLU A 506 0.02 -12.20 -14.13
C GLU A 506 -1.48 -12.32 -13.79
N LYS A 507 -1.99 -13.55 -13.66
CA LYS A 507 -3.38 -13.78 -13.21
C LYS A 507 -3.53 -13.39 -11.76
N ALA A 508 -2.60 -13.79 -10.89
CA ALA A 508 -2.55 -13.41 -9.50
C ALA A 508 -2.56 -11.89 -9.33
N LYS A 509 -1.67 -11.18 -10.05
CA LYS A 509 -1.62 -9.72 -10.02
C LYS A 509 -2.94 -9.08 -10.44
N THR A 510 -3.57 -9.59 -11.50
CA THR A 510 -4.86 -9.08 -11.99
C THR A 510 -5.95 -9.24 -10.92
N ILE A 511 -6.00 -10.39 -10.26
CA ILE A 511 -6.98 -10.67 -9.21
C ILE A 511 -6.76 -9.77 -7.99
N ILE A 512 -5.53 -9.65 -7.46
CA ILE A 512 -5.25 -8.74 -6.32
C ILE A 512 -5.65 -7.31 -6.69
N THR A 513 -5.30 -6.84 -7.89
CA THR A 513 -5.63 -5.49 -8.35
C THR A 513 -7.14 -5.26 -8.32
N ALA A 514 -7.93 -6.22 -8.82
CA ALA A 514 -9.38 -6.14 -8.79
C ALA A 514 -9.94 -6.12 -7.35
N ILE A 515 -9.40 -6.97 -6.46
CA ILE A 515 -9.83 -7.03 -5.05
C ILE A 515 -9.50 -5.72 -4.33
N VAL A 516 -8.30 -5.18 -4.49
CA VAL A 516 -7.89 -3.91 -3.86
C VAL A 516 -8.77 -2.76 -4.36
N ASN A 517 -9.07 -2.71 -5.65
CA ASN A 517 -9.95 -1.69 -6.23
C ASN A 517 -11.38 -1.80 -5.70
N MET A 518 -11.91 -3.02 -5.61
CA MET A 518 -13.23 -3.28 -5.05
C MET A 518 -13.29 -2.88 -3.58
N ALA A 519 -12.32 -3.29 -2.76
CA ALA A 519 -12.27 -2.94 -1.34
C ALA A 519 -12.29 -1.42 -1.14
N LYS A 520 -11.49 -0.68 -1.92
CA LYS A 520 -11.51 0.78 -1.92
C LYS A 520 -12.85 1.37 -2.33
N ALA A 521 -13.49 0.84 -3.38
CA ALA A 521 -14.81 1.28 -3.81
C ALA A 521 -15.90 1.05 -2.74
N LEU A 522 -15.72 0.05 -1.87
CA LEU A 522 -16.56 -0.22 -0.72
C LEU A 522 -16.16 0.55 0.55
N ASN A 523 -15.16 1.45 0.46
CA ASN A 523 -14.57 2.19 1.59
C ASN A 523 -13.91 1.31 2.67
N LEU A 524 -13.42 0.12 2.28
CA LEU A 524 -12.67 -0.79 3.14
C LEU A 524 -11.16 -0.52 3.04
N SER A 525 -10.46 -0.57 4.18
CA SER A 525 -9.00 -0.61 4.19
C SER A 525 -8.49 -1.97 3.70
N THR A 526 -7.24 -2.03 3.22
CA THR A 526 -6.65 -3.29 2.71
C THR A 526 -5.31 -3.59 3.37
N LEU A 527 -5.15 -4.85 3.80
CA LEU A 527 -3.93 -5.39 4.37
C LEU A 527 -3.58 -6.67 3.62
N ALA A 528 -2.40 -6.75 3.01
CA ALA A 528 -1.90 -8.01 2.45
C ALA A 528 -0.99 -8.72 3.43
N GLU A 529 -1.30 -9.99 3.73
CA GLU A 529 -0.52 -10.83 4.65
C GLU A 529 0.35 -11.84 3.88
N GLY A 530 1.37 -12.41 4.53
CA GLY A 530 2.27 -13.36 3.87
C GLY A 530 3.19 -12.72 2.81
N VAL A 531 3.50 -11.42 2.92
CA VAL A 531 4.46 -10.77 2.02
C VAL A 531 5.89 -11.14 2.39
N GLU A 532 6.57 -11.88 1.52
CA GLU A 532 7.91 -12.43 1.78
C GLU A 532 9.02 -11.75 0.98
N THR A 533 8.69 -11.19 -0.19
CA THR A 533 9.69 -10.67 -1.14
C THR A 533 9.50 -9.18 -1.46
N LYS A 534 10.62 -8.51 -1.81
CA LYS A 534 10.60 -7.13 -2.29
C LYS A 534 9.73 -6.94 -3.54
N LYS A 535 9.67 -7.95 -4.43
CA LYS A 535 8.86 -7.90 -5.65
C LYS A 535 7.36 -7.82 -5.32
N GLN A 536 6.88 -8.65 -4.39
CA GLN A 536 5.49 -8.62 -3.90
C GLN A 536 5.16 -7.26 -3.26
N PHE A 537 6.05 -6.76 -2.39
CA PHE A 537 5.88 -5.44 -1.77
C PHE A 537 5.74 -4.31 -2.81
N LEU A 538 6.65 -4.25 -3.80
CA LEU A 538 6.62 -3.19 -4.81
C LEU A 538 5.34 -3.21 -5.65
N PHE A 539 4.85 -4.40 -6.00
CA PHE A 539 3.59 -4.56 -6.71
C PHE A 539 2.38 -4.14 -5.86
N LEU A 540 2.30 -4.58 -4.60
CA LEU A 540 1.23 -4.18 -3.67
C LEU A 540 1.20 -2.66 -3.48
N ARG A 541 2.38 -2.03 -3.43
CA ARG A 541 2.52 -0.57 -3.42
C ARG A 541 2.00 0.09 -4.70
N GLU A 542 2.27 -0.50 -5.86
CA GLU A 542 1.87 0.03 -7.17
C GLU A 542 0.35 0.00 -7.36
N ILE A 543 -0.31 -1.10 -6.99
CA ILE A 543 -1.77 -1.23 -7.09
C ILE A 543 -2.51 -0.51 -5.96
N GLY A 544 -1.78 -0.09 -4.93
CA GLY A 544 -2.33 0.73 -3.86
C GLY A 544 -2.86 0.01 -2.64
N CYS A 545 -2.39 -1.21 -2.36
CA CYS A 545 -2.69 -1.89 -1.11
C CYS A 545 -2.16 -1.07 0.07
N GLU A 546 -3.01 -0.80 1.07
CA GLU A 546 -2.75 0.23 2.08
C GLU A 546 -1.68 -0.19 3.09
N LYS A 547 -1.73 -1.45 3.52
CA LYS A 547 -0.86 -2.02 4.53
C LYS A 547 -0.37 -3.39 4.10
N ILE A 548 0.79 -3.79 4.64
CA ILE A 548 1.32 -5.13 4.45
C ILE A 548 1.86 -5.73 5.74
N GLN A 549 1.82 -7.05 5.79
CA GLN A 549 2.35 -7.88 6.86
C GLN A 549 3.04 -9.11 6.25
N GLY A 550 4.17 -9.51 6.82
CA GLY A 550 4.88 -10.71 6.37
C GLY A 550 6.37 -10.67 6.64
N TYR A 551 7.05 -11.77 6.32
CA TYR A 551 8.45 -12.00 6.66
C TYR A 551 9.41 -11.07 5.92
N TYR A 552 8.97 -10.38 4.86
CA TYR A 552 9.76 -9.34 4.22
C TYR A 552 10.18 -8.25 5.20
N PHE A 553 9.26 -7.83 6.08
CA PHE A 553 9.55 -6.84 7.13
C PHE A 553 9.94 -7.50 8.44
N SER A 554 9.15 -8.47 8.91
CA SER A 554 9.39 -9.08 10.20
C SER A 554 8.66 -10.40 10.42
N LYS A 555 9.31 -11.29 11.18
CA LYS A 555 8.62 -12.40 11.85
C LYS A 555 7.90 -11.89 13.11
N PRO A 556 6.91 -12.63 13.64
CA PRO A 556 6.33 -12.37 14.95
C PRO A 556 7.42 -12.44 16.05
N MET A 557 7.35 -11.56 17.05
CA MET A 557 8.31 -11.49 18.16
C MET A 557 7.67 -11.01 19.48
N PRO A 558 8.29 -11.22 20.64
CA PRO A 558 7.83 -10.64 21.91
C PRO A 558 7.76 -9.11 21.87
N ILE A 559 6.90 -8.51 22.70
CA ILE A 559 6.68 -7.05 22.69
C ILE A 559 7.94 -6.26 23.06
N GLU A 560 8.77 -6.83 23.92
CA GLU A 560 10.03 -6.22 24.37
C GLU A 560 11.07 -6.12 23.24
N GLU A 561 10.94 -6.96 22.22
CA GLU A 561 11.85 -6.99 21.06
C GLU A 561 11.39 -6.05 19.93
N LEU A 562 10.12 -5.62 19.92
CA LEU A 562 9.58 -4.78 18.84
C LEU A 562 10.34 -3.46 18.66
N ALA A 563 10.47 -2.67 19.73
CA ALA A 563 11.10 -1.36 19.65
C ALA A 563 12.59 -1.44 19.23
N PRO A 564 13.43 -2.31 19.84
CA PRO A 564 14.80 -2.53 19.36
C PRO A 564 14.87 -3.01 17.91
N TYR A 565 13.94 -3.88 17.49
CA TYR A 565 13.90 -4.38 16.12
C TYR A 565 13.65 -3.24 15.12
N PHE A 566 12.66 -2.37 15.39
CA PHE A 566 12.34 -1.23 14.54
C PHE A 566 13.50 -0.25 14.40
N GLU A 567 14.16 0.09 15.51
CA GLU A 567 15.35 0.94 15.51
C GLU A 567 16.48 0.35 14.66
N SER A 568 16.78 -0.94 14.84
CA SER A 568 17.86 -1.62 14.11
C SER A 568 17.64 -1.68 12.59
N ARG A 569 16.38 -1.64 12.14
CA ARG A 569 15.98 -1.70 10.74
C ARG A 569 15.75 -0.33 10.12
N GLY A 570 15.80 0.75 10.90
CA GLY A 570 15.41 2.09 10.45
C GLY A 570 13.92 2.20 10.09
N LEU A 571 13.07 1.35 10.68
CA LEU A 571 11.63 1.41 10.51
C LEU A 571 11.04 2.37 11.55
N ALA A 572 10.50 3.50 11.11
CA ALA A 572 9.85 4.43 12.02
C ALA A 572 8.46 3.93 12.44
N VAL A 573 8.12 4.10 13.72
CA VAL A 573 6.76 3.88 14.23
C VAL A 573 5.90 5.09 13.90
N GLU A 574 4.69 4.84 13.38
CA GLU A 574 3.73 5.89 13.03
C GLU A 574 3.24 6.62 14.30
N PRO A 575 3.55 7.93 14.46
CA PRO A 575 3.14 8.66 15.65
C PRO A 575 1.62 8.74 15.74
N THR A 576 1.07 8.56 16.95
CA THR A 576 -0.37 8.51 17.19
C THR A 576 -1.12 9.70 16.58
N LYS A 577 -0.53 10.91 16.66
CA LYS A 577 -1.12 12.14 16.11
C LYS A 577 -1.32 12.12 14.60
N TRP A 578 -0.53 11.36 13.84
CA TRP A 578 -0.57 11.34 12.37
C TRP A 578 -1.37 10.17 11.78
N ARG A 579 -1.92 9.28 12.62
CA ARG A 579 -2.64 8.09 12.14
C ARG A 579 -3.87 8.42 11.31
N ALA A 580 -4.65 9.41 11.74
CA ALA A 580 -5.82 9.86 10.99
C ALA A 580 -5.44 10.43 9.61
N TYR A 581 -4.32 11.15 9.53
CA TYR A 581 -3.78 11.69 8.29
C TYR A 581 -3.38 10.58 7.32
N PHE A 582 -2.58 9.60 7.77
CA PHE A 582 -2.12 8.52 6.89
C PHE A 582 -3.22 7.49 6.56
N THR A 583 -4.21 7.30 7.42
CA THR A 583 -5.39 6.49 7.08
C THR A 583 -6.22 7.15 5.98
N LYS A 584 -6.37 8.48 5.99
CA LYS A 584 -7.02 9.20 4.88
C LYS A 584 -6.21 9.15 3.59
N LEU A 585 -4.87 9.24 3.66
CA LEU A 585 -3.98 9.01 2.51
C LEU A 585 -4.30 7.68 1.84
N SER A 586 -4.29 6.59 2.62
CA SER A 586 -4.42 5.21 2.16
C SER A 586 -5.73 4.92 1.41
N ARG A 587 -6.81 5.63 1.75
CA ARG A 587 -8.14 5.51 1.10
C ARG A 587 -8.22 6.13 -0.30
N THR A 588 -7.20 6.85 -0.75
CA THR A 588 -7.18 7.42 -2.09
C THR A 588 -7.01 6.31 -3.14
N VAL A 589 -7.79 6.36 -4.22
CA VAL A 589 -7.69 5.41 -5.33
C VAL A 589 -6.50 5.81 -6.22
N TYR A 590 -5.48 4.96 -6.26
CA TYR A 590 -4.21 5.21 -6.95
C TYR A 590 -4.13 4.66 -8.40
N PRO A 591 -4.78 3.53 -8.75
CA PRO A 591 -4.77 3.07 -10.14
C PRO A 591 -5.78 3.90 -10.95
N THR A 592 -5.30 5.02 -11.47
CA THR A 592 -5.98 5.87 -12.45
C THR A 592 -5.14 5.98 -13.70
N ASP A 593 -5.76 6.04 -14.88
CA ASP A 593 -5.05 6.35 -16.13
C ASP A 593 -4.57 7.82 -16.17
N ALA A 594 -5.15 8.67 -15.30
CA ALA A 594 -4.68 10.03 -15.12
C ALA A 594 -3.25 10.04 -14.54
N PRO A 595 -2.35 10.91 -15.02
CA PRO A 595 -1.00 11.07 -14.48
C PRO A 595 -1.08 11.63 -13.06
N LEU A 596 -1.00 10.76 -12.04
CA LEU A 596 -1.21 11.08 -10.64
C LEU A 596 0.08 10.96 -9.83
N CYS A 597 0.33 11.97 -9.00
CA CYS A 597 1.39 12.02 -7.99
C CYS A 597 0.82 12.46 -6.64
N LEU A 598 1.32 11.86 -5.56
CA LEU A 598 0.98 12.24 -4.19
C LEU A 598 2.18 12.85 -3.52
N VAL A 599 1.99 14.04 -2.96
CA VAL A 599 3.06 14.82 -2.34
C VAL A 599 2.67 15.12 -0.90
N ASP A 600 3.51 14.68 0.02
CA ASP A 600 3.46 15.02 1.45
C ASP A 600 4.26 16.30 1.69
N ASP A 601 3.63 17.32 2.25
CA ASP A 601 4.22 18.62 2.47
C ASP A 601 4.12 19.05 3.94
N ASP A 602 5.26 19.08 4.62
CA ASP A 602 5.38 19.46 6.03
C ASP A 602 5.51 20.99 6.24
N GLY A 603 5.38 21.78 5.17
CA GLY A 603 5.60 23.23 5.20
C GLY A 603 7.00 23.66 4.75
N VAL A 604 7.98 22.75 4.82
CA VAL A 604 9.38 23.01 4.48
C VAL A 604 9.83 22.14 3.30
N LYS A 605 9.46 20.86 3.31
CA LYS A 605 9.81 19.86 2.32
C LYS A 605 8.56 19.23 1.71
N MET A 606 8.60 19.07 0.39
CA MET A 606 7.63 18.32 -0.40
C MET A 606 8.22 16.96 -0.75
N LYS A 607 7.71 15.90 -0.14
CA LYS A 607 8.14 14.52 -0.38
C LYS A 607 7.15 13.80 -1.29
N ILE A 608 7.64 13.19 -2.35
CA ILE A 608 6.83 12.40 -3.28
C ILE A 608 6.58 11.04 -2.64
N LEU A 609 5.35 10.79 -2.22
CA LEU A 609 4.96 9.49 -1.66
C LEU A 609 4.65 8.47 -2.76
N PHE A 610 4.11 8.94 -3.89
CA PHE A 610 3.68 8.10 -5.00
C PHE A 610 3.73 8.87 -6.32
N ALA A 611 4.06 8.18 -7.40
CA ALA A 611 3.75 8.62 -8.75
C ALA A 611 3.45 7.39 -9.61
N ASN A 612 2.30 7.38 -10.28
CA ASN A 612 1.92 6.29 -11.17
C ASN A 612 2.72 6.34 -12.49
N GLN A 613 2.57 5.31 -13.32
CA GLN A 613 3.30 5.22 -14.60
C GLN A 613 2.92 6.34 -15.57
N ALA A 614 1.65 6.76 -15.61
CA ALA A 614 1.20 7.87 -16.43
C ALA A 614 1.90 9.19 -16.06
N TYR A 615 2.06 9.47 -14.76
CA TYR A 615 2.77 10.65 -14.27
C TYR A 615 4.26 10.60 -14.67
N LYS A 616 4.91 9.46 -14.46
CA LYS A 616 6.31 9.26 -14.87
C LYS A 616 6.49 9.39 -16.39
N ALA A 617 5.55 8.90 -17.18
CA ALA A 617 5.60 9.02 -18.63
C ALA A 617 5.51 10.49 -19.08
N VAL A 618 4.67 11.30 -18.44
CA VAL A 618 4.61 12.75 -18.72
C VAL A 618 5.91 13.44 -18.29
N LEU A 619 6.42 13.17 -17.08
CA LEU A 619 7.72 13.71 -16.62
C LEU A 619 8.91 13.30 -17.51
N SER A 620 8.89 12.09 -18.08
CA SER A 620 9.98 11.62 -18.94
C SER A 620 10.14 12.46 -20.22
N ARG A 621 9.08 13.17 -20.65
CA ARG A 621 9.14 14.13 -21.76
C ARG A 621 10.00 15.36 -21.42
N ASP A 622 10.13 15.70 -20.15
CA ASP A 622 11.04 16.72 -19.61
C ASP A 622 12.43 16.15 -19.25
N HIS A 623 12.77 14.96 -19.75
CA HIS A 623 14.01 14.23 -19.43
C HIS A 623 14.18 13.89 -17.94
N VAL A 624 13.10 13.97 -17.15
CA VAL A 624 13.08 13.53 -15.76
C VAL A 624 12.90 12.02 -15.75
N THR A 625 14.02 11.30 -15.57
CA THR A 625 14.05 9.83 -15.53
C THR A 625 14.10 9.27 -14.11
N ASP A 626 14.35 10.12 -13.12
CA ASP A 626 14.47 9.78 -11.72
C ASP A 626 13.59 10.71 -10.85
N LEU A 627 12.69 10.10 -10.08
CA LEU A 627 11.81 10.83 -9.16
C LEU A 627 12.58 11.42 -7.97
N GLU A 628 13.72 10.84 -7.59
CA GLU A 628 14.56 11.40 -6.52
C GLU A 628 15.22 12.71 -6.97
N ASP A 629 15.62 12.82 -8.24
CA ASP A 629 16.09 14.10 -8.81
C ASP A 629 14.97 15.14 -8.87
N TRP A 630 13.75 14.72 -9.24
CA TRP A 630 12.59 15.61 -9.22
C TRP A 630 12.25 16.10 -7.81
N GLU A 631 12.22 15.22 -6.83
CA GLU A 631 12.03 15.58 -5.43
C GLU A 631 13.14 16.52 -4.92
N ARG A 632 14.38 16.30 -5.35
CA ARG A 632 15.49 17.20 -5.02
C ARG A 632 15.26 18.60 -5.58
N LYS A 633 14.83 18.72 -6.83
CA LYS A 633 14.47 20.00 -7.46
C LYS A 633 13.30 20.68 -6.73
N LEU A 634 12.26 19.94 -6.36
CA LEU A 634 11.14 20.45 -5.56
C LEU A 634 11.56 21.03 -4.20
N ASN A 635 12.71 20.61 -3.67
CA ASN A 635 13.20 20.98 -2.35
C ASN A 635 14.51 21.78 -2.34
N THR A 636 15.05 22.16 -3.51
CA THR A 636 16.29 22.94 -3.59
C THR A 636 15.96 24.43 -3.59
N PRO A 637 16.33 25.19 -2.53
CA PRO A 637 16.03 26.62 -2.47
C PRO A 637 16.69 27.38 -3.62
N GLY A 638 15.90 28.15 -4.37
CA GLY A 638 16.36 28.90 -5.54
C GLY A 638 16.20 28.18 -6.88
N ASP A 639 15.86 26.89 -6.88
CA ASP A 639 15.46 26.18 -8.11
C ASP A 639 14.09 26.71 -8.59
N PRO A 640 13.92 27.02 -9.89
CA PRO A 640 12.63 27.48 -10.43
C PRO A 640 11.47 26.53 -10.13
N ILE A 641 11.71 25.21 -10.14
CA ILE A 641 10.69 24.19 -9.85
C ILE A 641 10.27 24.25 -8.37
N HIS A 642 11.23 24.41 -7.45
CA HIS A 642 10.96 24.63 -6.04
C HIS A 642 10.12 25.90 -5.81
N ILE A 643 10.56 27.03 -6.36
CA ILE A 643 9.87 28.33 -6.18
C ILE A 643 8.44 28.24 -6.70
N PHE A 644 8.26 27.70 -7.91
CA PHE A 644 6.95 27.55 -8.53
C PHE A 644 6.01 26.65 -7.72
N HIS A 645 6.43 25.43 -7.39
CA HIS A 645 5.57 24.47 -6.68
C HIS A 645 5.26 24.96 -5.27
N ARG A 646 6.21 25.59 -4.58
CA ARG A 646 5.99 26.17 -3.26
C ARG A 646 5.00 27.32 -3.31
N GLN A 647 5.14 28.25 -4.26
CA GLN A 647 4.18 29.34 -4.45
C GLN A 647 2.78 28.82 -4.81
N TYR A 648 2.70 27.84 -5.72
CA TYR A 648 1.44 27.21 -6.10
C TYR A 648 0.75 26.55 -4.90
N ALA A 649 1.48 25.82 -4.07
CA ALA A 649 0.95 25.24 -2.85
C ALA A 649 0.48 26.31 -1.86
N ASP A 650 1.33 27.29 -1.55
CA ASP A 650 1.06 28.31 -0.53
C ASP A 650 -0.03 29.31 -0.90
N GLN A 651 -0.16 29.64 -2.19
CA GLN A 651 -1.08 30.67 -2.66
C GLN A 651 -2.38 30.09 -3.19
N GLN A 652 -2.37 28.91 -3.79
CA GLN A 652 -3.56 28.31 -4.40
C GLN A 652 -4.07 27.15 -3.56
N LEU A 653 -3.29 26.06 -3.43
CA LEU A 653 -3.78 24.83 -2.80
C LEU A 653 -4.17 25.03 -1.33
N ARG A 654 -3.39 25.78 -0.55
CA ARG A 654 -3.65 25.97 0.89
C ARG A 654 -4.78 26.96 1.20
N LYS A 655 -5.14 27.84 0.24
CA LYS A 655 -6.08 28.95 0.45
C LYS A 655 -7.42 28.73 -0.23
N LEU A 656 -7.43 28.09 -1.39
CA LEU A 656 -8.64 27.88 -2.18
C LEU A 656 -9.20 26.47 -1.99
N SER A 657 -10.52 26.36 -2.15
CA SER A 657 -11.22 25.08 -2.09
C SER A 657 -11.33 24.45 -3.47
N GLY A 658 -11.18 23.12 -3.54
CA GLY A 658 -11.29 22.36 -4.78
C GLY A 658 -10.01 22.32 -5.63
N PRO A 659 -10.04 21.62 -6.78
CA PRO A 659 -8.88 21.49 -7.66
C PRO A 659 -8.42 22.84 -8.19
N GLN A 660 -7.13 23.11 -8.05
CA GLN A 660 -6.48 24.31 -8.61
C GLN A 660 -5.64 23.89 -9.79
N THR A 661 -5.57 24.72 -10.81
CA THR A 661 -4.82 24.42 -12.03
C THR A 661 -3.94 25.61 -12.37
N THR A 662 -2.69 25.32 -12.71
CA THR A 662 -1.71 26.30 -13.15
C THR A 662 -0.89 25.72 -14.29
N ALA A 663 -0.19 26.55 -15.04
CA ALA A 663 0.73 26.11 -16.08
C ALA A 663 2.07 26.81 -15.95
N TYR A 664 3.16 26.09 -16.13
CA TYR A 664 4.51 26.63 -16.15
C TYR A 664 5.26 26.20 -17.42
N PRO A 665 6.18 27.05 -17.91
CA PRO A 665 7.02 26.67 -19.04
C PRO A 665 8.02 25.59 -18.61
N SER A 666 8.11 24.51 -19.39
CA SER A 666 9.12 23.46 -19.24
C SER A 666 9.78 23.20 -20.60
N GLY A 667 11.04 23.59 -20.74
CA GLY A 667 11.75 23.49 -22.01
C GLY A 667 11.07 24.29 -23.14
N ASP A 668 10.54 23.57 -24.13
CA ASP A 668 9.89 24.08 -25.35
C ASP A 668 8.35 24.03 -25.31
N HIS A 669 7.76 23.66 -24.18
CA HIS A 669 6.31 23.49 -24.03
C HIS A 669 5.80 23.99 -22.67
N TYR A 670 4.47 23.91 -22.47
CA TYR A 670 3.85 24.19 -21.18
C TYR A 670 3.45 22.90 -20.49
N MET A 671 3.70 22.84 -19.19
CA MET A 671 3.25 21.81 -18.29
C MET A 671 2.11 22.37 -17.45
N GLN A 672 0.94 21.75 -17.56
CA GLN A 672 -0.22 22.09 -16.76
C GLN A 672 -0.22 21.22 -15.50
N LEU A 673 -0.13 21.86 -14.34
CA LEU A 673 -0.18 21.22 -13.03
C LEU A 673 -1.56 21.46 -12.42
N THR A 674 -2.26 20.38 -12.10
CA THR A 674 -3.53 20.42 -11.36
C THR A 674 -3.36 19.74 -10.02
N GLY A 675 -3.74 20.41 -8.93
CA GLY A 675 -3.49 19.97 -7.57
C GLY A 675 -4.73 20.15 -6.72
N THR A 676 -4.93 19.24 -5.77
CA THR A 676 -5.98 19.34 -4.76
C THR A 676 -5.43 18.93 -3.40
N VAL A 677 -5.85 19.61 -2.33
CA VAL A 677 -5.58 19.16 -0.96
C VAL A 677 -6.40 17.90 -0.70
N ALA A 678 -5.73 16.75 -0.66
CA ALA A 678 -6.36 15.48 -0.33
C ALA A 678 -6.63 15.38 1.17
N VAL A 679 -5.65 15.78 2.00
CA VAL A 679 -5.75 15.77 3.45
C VAL A 679 -5.00 16.97 4.03
N ARG A 680 -5.55 17.59 5.07
CA ARG A 680 -4.87 18.61 5.88
C ARG A 680 -4.96 18.23 7.35
N GLN A 681 -3.84 18.30 8.06
CA GLN A 681 -3.82 18.21 9.52
C GLN A 681 -2.79 19.21 10.08
N GLY A 682 -3.29 20.28 10.74
CA GLY A 682 -2.45 21.41 11.12
C GLY A 682 -1.82 22.09 9.90
N ASP A 683 -0.50 22.22 9.92
CA ASP A 683 0.33 22.79 8.84
C ASP A 683 0.92 21.73 7.89
N HIS A 684 0.53 20.45 8.04
CA HIS A 684 0.94 19.35 7.16
C HIS A 684 -0.15 19.07 6.14
N TYR A 685 0.23 19.01 4.87
CA TYR A 685 -0.68 18.87 3.74
C TYR A 685 -0.30 17.67 2.88
N LEU A 686 -1.32 16.93 2.46
CA LEU A 686 -1.19 15.94 1.41
C LEU A 686 -1.83 16.49 0.15
N TYR A 687 -1.05 16.58 -0.92
CA TYR A 687 -1.54 16.98 -2.23
C TYR A 687 -1.72 15.78 -3.15
N SER A 688 -2.85 15.76 -3.86
CA SER A 688 -3.05 14.98 -5.07
C SER A 688 -2.74 15.88 -6.25
N MET A 689 -1.69 15.56 -7.01
CA MET A 689 -1.20 16.36 -8.12
C MET A 689 -1.28 15.58 -9.43
N GLN A 690 -1.65 16.26 -10.50
CA GLN A 690 -1.70 15.76 -11.86
C GLN A 690 -0.94 16.69 -12.79
N ILE A 691 -0.24 16.12 -13.77
CA ILE A 691 0.49 16.89 -14.77
C ILE A 691 0.03 16.54 -16.17
N GLN A 692 -0.09 17.55 -17.02
CA GLN A 692 -0.44 17.37 -18.42
C GLN A 692 0.47 18.19 -19.32
N TYR A 693 0.88 17.57 -20.43
CA TYR A 693 1.57 18.24 -21.51
C TYR A 693 0.57 19.07 -22.34
N VAL A 694 0.85 20.36 -22.52
CA VAL A 694 0.06 21.26 -23.37
C VAL A 694 0.91 21.68 -24.56
N ALA A 695 0.52 21.20 -25.75
CA ALA A 695 1.15 21.59 -27.01
C ALA A 695 0.78 23.04 -27.34
N ILE A 696 1.76 23.87 -27.66
CA ILE A 696 1.52 25.21 -28.22
C ILE A 696 1.27 25.04 -29.72
N ASP A 697 0.19 25.64 -30.24
CA ASP A 697 0.00 25.75 -31.70
C ASP A 697 1.02 26.73 -32.27
N VAL A 698 2.16 26.18 -32.70
CA VAL A 698 3.37 26.90 -33.15
C VAL A 698 3.14 27.71 -34.44
N LYS A 699 1.96 27.65 -35.06
CA LYS A 699 1.71 28.38 -36.31
C LYS A 699 1.71 29.91 -36.16
N ASN A 700 1.54 30.46 -34.96
CA ASN A 700 1.40 31.92 -34.77
C ASN A 700 2.34 32.59 -33.75
N MET A 701 3.19 31.85 -33.03
CA MET A 701 4.18 32.46 -32.13
C MET A 701 5.58 32.23 -32.66
N GLN A 702 6.22 33.31 -33.12
CA GLN A 702 7.62 33.29 -33.51
C GLN A 702 8.48 32.98 -32.27
N GLN A 703 9.41 32.05 -32.41
CA GLN A 703 10.27 31.46 -31.36
C GLN A 703 10.92 32.46 -30.37
N VAL A 704 11.15 33.72 -30.78
CA VAL A 704 11.68 34.81 -29.93
C VAL A 704 10.66 35.31 -28.90
N GLN A 705 9.35 35.26 -29.21
CA GLN A 705 8.28 35.58 -28.25
C GLN A 705 8.19 34.52 -27.14
N PHE A 706 8.50 33.26 -27.44
CA PHE A 706 8.51 32.16 -26.47
C PHE A 706 9.63 32.33 -25.42
N GLU A 707 10.84 32.67 -25.87
CA GLU A 707 11.98 32.95 -24.98
C GLU A 707 11.72 34.18 -24.10
N THR A 708 11.20 35.27 -24.69
CA THR A 708 10.86 36.50 -23.96
C THR A 708 9.70 36.31 -22.97
N MET A 709 8.70 35.49 -23.32
CA MET A 709 7.56 35.19 -22.45
C MET A 709 7.97 34.28 -21.28
N SER A 710 8.87 33.32 -21.52
CA SER A 710 9.43 32.46 -20.48
C SER A 710 10.21 33.30 -19.44
N ASP A 711 11.04 34.23 -19.91
CA ASP A 711 11.79 35.14 -19.02
C ASP A 711 10.89 36.11 -18.25
N LEU A 712 9.86 36.69 -18.91
CA LEU A 712 8.88 37.56 -18.25
C LEU A 712 7.99 36.81 -17.25
N TYR A 713 7.67 35.54 -17.52
CA TYR A 713 6.91 34.67 -16.62
C TYR A 713 7.59 34.54 -15.26
N TYR A 714 8.93 34.51 -15.21
CA TYR A 714 9.66 34.43 -13.93
C TYR A 714 9.86 35.79 -13.23
N LEU A 715 9.75 36.92 -13.95
CA LEU A 715 10.09 38.25 -13.44
C LEU A 715 8.88 39.11 -13.03
N CYS A 716 7.70 38.89 -13.62
CA CYS A 716 6.49 39.68 -13.36
C CYS A 716 5.59 39.02 -12.32
N ASN A 717 4.88 39.81 -11.51
CA ASN A 717 3.90 39.30 -10.55
C ASN A 717 2.60 38.87 -11.25
N ASP A 718 2.02 39.75 -12.07
CA ASP A 718 0.85 39.51 -12.89
C ASP A 718 1.17 39.80 -14.37
N ILE A 719 0.54 39.06 -15.29
CA ILE A 719 0.64 39.19 -16.74
C ILE A 719 -0.75 38.96 -17.36
N ALA A 720 -1.25 39.91 -18.13
CA ALA A 720 -2.52 39.80 -18.85
C ALA A 720 -2.44 40.43 -20.25
N ILE A 721 -3.23 39.90 -21.19
CA ILE A 721 -3.37 40.44 -22.54
C ILE A 721 -4.76 41.04 -22.68
N TYR A 722 -4.83 42.33 -23.01
CA TYR A 722 -6.06 43.08 -23.28
C TYR A 722 -6.28 43.13 -24.78
N ASP A 723 -7.44 42.65 -25.24
CA ASP A 723 -7.91 42.79 -26.62
C ASP A 723 -8.91 43.95 -26.67
N LEU A 724 -8.41 45.14 -27.01
CA LEU A 724 -9.16 46.39 -27.01
C LEU A 724 -10.20 46.43 -28.14
N ALA A 725 -9.97 45.71 -29.25
CA ALA A 725 -10.93 45.64 -30.35
C ALA A 725 -12.15 44.78 -30.01
N HIS A 726 -11.97 43.69 -29.26
CA HIS A 726 -13.04 42.75 -28.92
C HIS A 726 -13.55 42.92 -27.48
N ASN A 727 -13.04 43.91 -26.73
CA ASN A 727 -13.37 44.19 -25.34
C ASN A 727 -13.22 42.94 -24.43
N THR A 728 -12.08 42.27 -24.52
CA THR A 728 -11.79 41.05 -23.73
C THR A 728 -10.43 41.08 -23.07
N VAL A 729 -10.25 40.32 -21.99
CA VAL A 729 -8.95 40.09 -21.34
C VAL A 729 -8.63 38.60 -21.28
N GLU A 730 -7.37 38.26 -21.53
CA GLU A 730 -6.80 36.94 -21.38
C GLU A 730 -5.73 36.97 -20.30
N GLY A 731 -5.98 36.28 -19.19
CA GLY A 731 -5.05 36.18 -18.07
C GLY A 731 -3.95 35.16 -18.34
N VAL A 732 -2.68 35.58 -18.24
CA VAL A 732 -1.50 34.73 -18.51
C VAL A 732 -0.83 34.27 -17.21
N LYS A 733 -0.68 35.18 -16.24
CA LYS A 733 -0.12 34.93 -14.90
C LYS A 733 -0.78 35.86 -13.90
N SER A 734 -1.08 35.39 -12.70
CA SER A 734 -1.46 36.27 -11.59
C SER A 734 -0.85 35.80 -10.27
N SER A 735 -0.49 36.78 -9.45
CA SER A 735 0.00 36.65 -8.08
C SER A 735 -1.12 36.47 -7.05
N LEU A 736 -2.38 36.61 -7.46
CA LEU A 736 -3.57 36.46 -6.63
C LEU A 736 -4.63 35.60 -7.34
N SER A 737 -5.16 34.61 -6.64
CA SER A 737 -5.98 33.56 -7.24
C SER A 737 -7.43 33.95 -7.53
N ASP A 738 -7.93 35.03 -6.92
CA ASP A 738 -9.26 35.61 -7.15
C ASP A 738 -9.25 36.77 -8.16
N GLN A 739 -8.07 37.13 -8.69
CA GLN A 739 -7.99 38.14 -9.73
C GLN A 739 -8.63 37.62 -11.03
N PRO A 740 -9.48 38.44 -11.68
CA PRO A 740 -10.01 38.13 -13.01
C PRO A 740 -8.91 37.83 -14.04
N MET A 741 -7.70 38.37 -13.83
CA MET A 741 -6.53 38.19 -14.68
C MET A 741 -5.79 36.86 -14.49
N GLY A 742 -6.22 35.98 -13.57
CA GLY A 742 -5.58 34.69 -13.29
C GLY A 742 -6.33 33.46 -13.81
N VAL A 743 -7.52 33.63 -14.42
CA VAL A 743 -8.48 32.52 -14.63
C VAL A 743 -8.14 31.66 -15.87
N GLY A 744 -7.16 32.03 -16.70
CA GLY A 744 -6.79 31.28 -17.92
C GLY A 744 -7.92 31.19 -18.96
N VAL A 745 -9.01 31.92 -18.76
CA VAL A 745 -10.19 32.00 -19.62
C VAL A 745 -10.30 33.41 -20.15
N LYS A 746 -10.62 33.56 -21.44
CA LYS A 746 -10.86 34.85 -22.07
C LYS A 746 -12.16 35.47 -21.54
N LEU A 747 -12.03 36.48 -20.68
CA LEU A 747 -13.18 37.18 -20.09
C LEU A 747 -13.67 38.29 -21.03
N LYS A 748 -14.99 38.42 -21.15
CA LYS A 748 -15.65 39.51 -21.88
C LYS A 748 -15.85 40.71 -20.95
N ASP A 749 -15.94 41.90 -21.56
CA ASP A 749 -16.14 43.17 -20.87
C ASP A 749 -14.93 43.62 -20.04
N LEU A 750 -13.87 44.01 -20.77
CA LEU A 750 -12.59 44.47 -20.20
C LEU A 750 -12.77 45.61 -19.19
N ALA A 751 -13.68 46.55 -19.45
CA ALA A 751 -13.94 47.68 -18.56
C ALA A 751 -14.49 47.21 -17.20
N SER A 752 -15.46 46.29 -17.20
CA SER A 752 -15.99 45.71 -15.97
C SER A 752 -14.93 44.92 -15.19
N VAL A 753 -14.06 44.19 -15.90
CA VAL A 753 -12.95 43.45 -15.27
C VAL A 753 -11.96 44.39 -14.59
N ILE A 754 -11.55 45.46 -15.27
CA ILE A 754 -10.64 46.47 -14.72
C ILE A 754 -11.27 47.20 -13.53
N ASN A 755 -12.57 47.53 -13.61
CA ASN A 755 -13.28 48.19 -12.50
C ASN A 755 -13.40 47.29 -11.27
N ALA A 756 -13.74 46.01 -11.48
CA ALA A 756 -13.75 45.03 -10.40
C ALA A 756 -12.34 44.87 -9.79
N TRP A 757 -11.31 44.84 -10.63
CA TRP A 757 -9.93 44.75 -10.16
C TRP A 757 -9.53 45.97 -9.33
N THR A 758 -9.87 47.17 -9.81
CA THR A 758 -9.57 48.44 -9.13
C THR A 758 -10.21 48.50 -7.76
N LYS A 759 -11.49 48.12 -7.66
CA LYS A 759 -12.25 48.18 -6.41
C LYS A 759 -11.76 47.17 -5.36
N ASN A 760 -11.35 45.98 -5.81
CA ASN A 760 -11.05 44.86 -4.92
C ASN A 760 -9.56 44.73 -4.58
N TYR A 761 -8.65 45.13 -5.47
CA TYR A 761 -7.22 44.87 -5.33
C TYR A 761 -6.35 46.13 -5.22
N CYS A 762 -6.88 47.32 -5.52
CA CYS A 762 -6.16 48.58 -5.33
C CYS A 762 -6.52 49.22 -3.98
N TYR A 763 -5.52 49.78 -3.29
CA TYR A 763 -5.70 50.46 -2.01
C TYR A 763 -6.65 51.65 -2.17
N LEU A 764 -7.58 51.84 -1.21
CA LEU A 764 -8.72 52.75 -1.37
C LEU A 764 -8.34 54.18 -1.84
N PRO A 765 -7.33 54.87 -1.27
CA PRO A 765 -6.84 56.17 -1.77
C PRO A 765 -6.25 56.18 -3.19
N ASP A 766 -5.89 55.02 -3.74
CA ASP A 766 -5.26 54.88 -5.05
C ASP A 766 -6.28 54.51 -6.15
N GLN A 767 -7.51 54.11 -5.77
CA GLN A 767 -8.52 53.58 -6.68
C GLN A 767 -8.95 54.58 -7.76
N GLU A 768 -9.17 55.85 -7.41
CA GLU A 768 -9.60 56.88 -8.36
C GLU A 768 -8.52 57.14 -9.42
N ARG A 769 -7.26 57.25 -8.98
CA ARG A 769 -6.12 57.48 -9.89
C ARG A 769 -5.78 56.24 -10.72
N PHE A 770 -6.02 55.04 -10.18
CA PHE A 770 -5.84 53.78 -10.91
C PHE A 770 -6.95 53.57 -11.95
N ALA A 771 -8.21 53.89 -11.62
CA ALA A 771 -9.32 53.85 -12.57
C ALA A 771 -9.05 54.79 -13.76
N ALA A 772 -8.58 56.01 -13.48
CA ALA A 772 -8.15 56.94 -14.52
C ALA A 772 -6.99 56.37 -15.36
N PHE A 773 -6.00 55.71 -14.75
CA PHE A 773 -4.90 55.05 -15.47
C PHE A 773 -5.40 53.94 -16.40
N MET A 774 -6.33 53.09 -15.95
CA MET A 774 -6.82 51.93 -16.70
C MET A 774 -8.08 52.18 -17.55
N GLU A 775 -8.50 53.44 -17.73
CA GLU A 775 -9.68 53.80 -18.54
C GLU A 775 -9.59 53.25 -19.97
N VAL A 776 -10.41 52.24 -20.28
CA VAL A 776 -10.32 51.43 -21.50
C VAL A 776 -10.59 52.25 -22.76
N SER A 777 -11.58 53.14 -22.70
CA SER A 777 -12.01 53.96 -23.85
C SER A 777 -10.91 54.87 -24.38
N THR A 778 -9.97 55.25 -23.51
CA THR A 778 -8.86 56.15 -23.83
C THR A 778 -7.51 55.43 -23.88
N LEU A 779 -7.45 54.13 -23.57
CA LEU A 779 -6.20 53.39 -23.37
C LEU A 779 -5.40 53.26 -24.68
N LYS A 780 -6.08 52.95 -25.79
CA LYS A 780 -5.48 52.91 -27.13
C LYS A 780 -4.87 54.26 -27.50
N SER A 781 -5.68 55.33 -27.45
CA SER A 781 -5.24 56.68 -27.79
C SER A 781 -4.10 57.17 -26.89
N ARG A 782 -4.13 56.85 -25.59
CA ARG A 782 -3.06 57.20 -24.65
C ARG A 782 -1.77 56.43 -24.90
N MET A 783 -1.82 55.15 -25.30
CA MET A 783 -0.61 54.42 -25.72
C MET A 783 -0.06 54.95 -27.05
N GLU A 784 -0.92 55.34 -27.99
CA GLU A 784 -0.52 55.95 -29.27
C GLU A 784 0.13 57.33 -29.06
N GLN A 785 -0.41 58.13 -28.15
CA GLN A 785 0.04 59.49 -27.85
C GLN A 785 1.22 59.55 -26.86
N ASN A 786 1.48 58.48 -26.12
CA ASN A 786 2.61 58.39 -25.20
C ASN A 786 3.91 58.09 -25.97
N ALA A 787 4.95 58.89 -25.74
CA ALA A 787 6.23 58.79 -26.44
C ALA A 787 6.95 57.43 -26.29
N SER A 788 6.69 56.71 -25.19
CA SER A 788 7.25 55.36 -24.94
C SER A 788 6.37 54.22 -25.47
N HIS A 789 5.19 54.56 -26.01
CA HIS A 789 4.10 53.64 -26.35
C HIS A 789 3.60 52.77 -25.19
N ALA A 790 4.13 52.92 -23.97
CA ALA A 790 3.74 52.18 -22.78
C ALA A 790 3.25 53.14 -21.69
N LEU A 791 2.17 52.74 -21.01
CA LEU A 791 1.65 53.43 -19.83
C LEU A 791 2.27 52.79 -18.59
N THR A 792 2.81 53.59 -17.67
CA THR A 792 3.32 53.10 -16.39
C THR A 792 2.70 53.85 -15.22
N GLY A 793 2.52 53.17 -14.09
CA GLY A 793 2.07 53.81 -12.87
C GLY A 793 2.34 52.97 -11.63
N LEU A 794 2.63 53.62 -10.51
CA LEU A 794 2.92 52.99 -9.23
C LEU A 794 1.69 53.05 -8.34
N PHE A 795 1.17 51.91 -7.92
CA PHE A 795 -0.06 51.84 -7.11
C PHE A 795 0.10 50.87 -5.97
N ARG A 796 -0.55 51.15 -4.84
CA ARG A 796 -0.60 50.17 -3.75
C ARG A 796 -1.63 49.12 -4.13
N SER A 797 -1.15 47.92 -4.35
CA SER A 797 -1.95 46.77 -4.74
C SER A 797 -1.83 45.70 -3.67
N ILE A 798 -2.94 45.03 -3.37
CA ILE A 798 -2.96 43.97 -2.36
C ILE A 798 -2.09 42.82 -2.83
N THR A 799 -1.33 42.24 -1.92
CA THR A 799 -0.45 41.09 -2.18
C THR A 799 -1.10 39.82 -1.65
N ALA A 800 -0.54 38.65 -1.98
CA ALA A 800 -1.02 37.36 -1.47
C ALA A 800 -1.05 37.26 0.08
N SER A 801 -0.34 38.14 0.78
CA SER A 801 -0.34 38.23 2.25
C SER A 801 -1.52 39.03 2.83
N GLY A 802 -2.33 39.68 1.98
CA GLY A 802 -3.37 40.63 2.40
C GLY A 802 -2.84 42.04 2.67
N ALA A 803 -1.53 42.25 2.68
CA ALA A 803 -0.92 43.58 2.81
C ALA A 803 -0.87 44.32 1.46
N TYR A 804 -1.05 45.64 1.49
CA TYR A 804 -0.87 46.51 0.33
C TYR A 804 0.61 46.86 0.14
N ARG A 805 1.14 46.63 -1.06
CA ARG A 805 2.50 47.04 -1.44
C ARG A 805 2.49 47.88 -2.69
N TRP A 806 3.48 48.75 -2.80
CA TRP A 806 3.71 49.52 -4.02
C TRP A 806 4.12 48.59 -5.16
N MET A 807 3.28 48.55 -6.19
CA MET A 807 3.51 47.78 -7.40
C MET A 807 3.60 48.72 -8.60
N LEU A 808 4.57 48.46 -9.47
CA LEU A 808 4.66 49.13 -10.76
C LEU A 808 3.79 48.38 -11.75
N HIS A 809 2.78 49.05 -12.29
CA HIS A 809 1.94 48.57 -13.38
C HIS A 809 2.45 49.13 -14.71
N MET A 810 2.57 48.28 -15.72
CA MET A 810 2.96 48.67 -17.09
C MET A 810 1.98 48.08 -18.10
N VAL A 811 1.45 48.91 -19.00
CA VAL A 811 0.58 48.50 -20.12
C VAL A 811 1.22 48.93 -21.43
N ALA A 812 1.52 47.99 -22.33
CA ALA A 812 2.23 48.24 -23.59
C ALA A 812 1.59 47.49 -24.77
N PRO A 813 1.63 48.01 -26.01
CA PRO A 813 1.01 47.37 -27.15
C PRO A 813 1.70 46.05 -27.52
N VAL A 814 0.92 45.06 -27.91
CA VAL A 814 1.44 43.83 -28.52
C VAL A 814 1.86 44.15 -29.95
N GLN A 815 3.10 43.81 -30.33
CA GLN A 815 3.64 44.13 -31.66
C GLN A 815 2.73 43.59 -32.79
N ARG A 816 2.58 44.39 -33.86
CA ARG A 816 1.73 44.09 -35.04
C ARG A 816 0.23 43.97 -34.76
N SER A 817 -0.26 44.42 -33.60
CA SER A 817 -1.70 44.47 -33.28
C SER A 817 -2.38 45.80 -33.62
N ASP A 818 -1.63 46.80 -34.11
CA ASP A 818 -2.13 48.16 -34.36
C ASP A 818 -2.83 48.77 -33.13
N TYR A 819 -2.18 48.60 -31.96
CA TYR A 819 -2.67 48.98 -30.63
C TYR A 819 -4.01 48.35 -30.22
N ASN A 820 -4.55 47.40 -31.00
CA ASN A 820 -5.78 46.70 -30.66
C ASN A 820 -5.56 45.59 -29.63
N ARG A 821 -4.30 45.26 -29.33
CA ARG A 821 -3.94 44.41 -28.19
C ARG A 821 -2.86 45.06 -27.34
N ALA A 822 -2.98 44.92 -26.03
CA ALA A 822 -2.00 45.42 -25.06
C ALA A 822 -1.63 44.34 -24.04
N LEU A 823 -0.37 44.31 -23.62
CA LEU A 823 0.17 43.49 -22.55
C LEU A 823 0.19 44.33 -21.27
N HIS A 824 -0.41 43.83 -20.20
CA HIS A 824 -0.35 44.39 -18.86
C HIS A 824 0.54 43.52 -17.97
N VAL A 825 1.51 44.12 -17.31
CA VAL A 825 2.40 43.44 -16.37
C VAL A 825 2.56 44.23 -15.07
N THR A 826 2.86 43.52 -13.97
CA THR A 826 3.09 44.13 -12.64
C THR A 826 4.42 43.68 -12.03
N PHE A 827 5.06 44.57 -11.25
CA PHE A 827 6.32 44.32 -10.53
C PHE A 827 6.23 44.81 -9.07
N ASP A 828 6.89 44.14 -8.11
CA ASP A 828 7.07 44.66 -6.74
C ASP A 828 8.11 45.79 -6.76
N ALA A 829 7.76 46.97 -6.25
CA ALA A 829 8.65 48.12 -6.27
C ALA A 829 9.80 48.02 -5.24
N GLY A 830 9.73 47.12 -4.25
CA GLY A 830 10.83 46.81 -3.32
C GLY A 830 11.29 47.95 -2.40
N LEU A 831 10.54 49.05 -2.28
CA LEU A 831 10.91 50.28 -1.56
C LEU A 831 10.00 50.55 -0.36
N ALA A 832 10.55 51.16 0.68
CA ALA A 832 9.79 51.59 1.87
C ALA A 832 9.00 52.88 1.59
N GLU A 833 7.88 53.07 2.31
CA GLU A 833 6.95 54.21 2.10
C GLU A 833 7.65 55.59 2.25
N ALA A 834 8.61 55.70 3.17
CA ALA A 834 9.39 56.93 3.39
C ALA A 834 10.28 57.32 2.18
N ASP A 835 10.72 56.35 1.39
CA ASP A 835 11.56 56.58 0.20
C ASP A 835 10.70 56.95 -1.01
N LEU A 836 9.47 56.43 -1.07
CA LEU A 836 8.49 56.77 -2.10
C LEU A 836 7.94 58.18 -1.96
N VAL A 837 7.71 58.67 -0.73
CA VAL A 837 7.25 60.06 -0.48
C VAL A 837 8.28 61.10 -0.95
N LYS A 838 9.57 60.77 -0.97
CA LYS A 838 10.63 61.63 -1.53
C LYS A 838 10.73 61.57 -3.07
N LEU A 839 10.30 60.45 -3.66
CA LEU A 839 10.32 60.21 -5.11
C LEU A 839 9.06 60.72 -5.82
N VAL A 840 7.92 60.77 -5.13
CA VAL A 840 6.63 61.21 -5.70
C VAL A 840 6.70 62.65 -6.26
N PRO A 841 7.31 63.64 -5.62
CA PRO A 841 7.48 64.98 -6.20
C PRO A 841 8.44 65.01 -7.41
N ALA A 842 9.47 64.16 -7.41
CA ALA A 842 10.41 64.05 -8.53
C ALA A 842 9.78 63.37 -9.76
N LEU A 843 8.91 62.38 -9.54
CA LEU A 843 8.10 61.74 -10.58
C LEU A 843 6.96 62.65 -11.06
N SER A 844 6.36 63.45 -10.18
CA SER A 844 5.27 64.38 -10.53
C SER A 844 5.78 65.65 -11.24
N GLY A 845 6.97 66.14 -10.87
CA GLY A 845 7.63 67.30 -11.48
C GLY A 845 8.22 67.00 -12.86
N ALA A 846 8.65 65.76 -13.11
CA ALA A 846 9.11 65.32 -14.43
C ALA A 846 7.98 65.22 -15.48
N ILE A 847 6.71 65.27 -15.05
CA ILE A 847 5.53 65.18 -15.92
C ILE A 847 5.03 66.58 -16.35
N ALA A 848 5.41 67.65 -15.64
CA ALA A 848 4.71 68.93 -15.76
C ALA A 848 5.38 70.01 -16.61
N ASP A 849 6.64 69.90 -17.05
CA ASP A 849 7.21 70.97 -17.88
C ASP A 849 8.24 70.52 -18.93
N GLN A 850 7.86 70.87 -20.17
CA GLN A 850 8.64 71.01 -21.40
C GLN A 850 9.16 69.77 -22.14
N LYS A 851 8.47 69.54 -23.27
CA LYS A 851 8.98 69.18 -24.61
C LYS A 851 9.55 67.76 -24.78
N ARG A 852 8.74 66.95 -25.48
CA ARG A 852 9.06 65.75 -26.29
C ARG A 852 10.35 65.04 -25.89
N GLY A 853 10.22 64.04 -25.03
CA GLY A 853 11.25 63.04 -24.81
C GLY A 853 10.61 61.84 -24.14
N GLU A 854 10.86 60.67 -24.72
CA GLU A 854 10.67 59.33 -24.18
C GLU A 854 10.91 59.26 -22.66
N ILE A 855 10.30 58.31 -21.92
CA ILE A 855 10.95 57.83 -20.69
C ILE A 855 12.26 57.25 -21.17
N PRO A 856 13.40 57.94 -20.99
CA PRO A 856 14.55 57.56 -21.74
C PRO A 856 15.05 56.24 -21.15
N THR A 857 15.35 55.29 -22.03
CA THR A 857 15.77 53.91 -21.70
C THR A 857 16.85 53.89 -20.61
N GLU A 858 17.64 54.95 -20.51
CA GLU A 858 18.62 55.21 -19.47
C GLU A 858 18.07 55.22 -18.04
N VAL A 859 16.88 55.79 -17.78
CA VAL A 859 16.30 55.87 -16.42
C VAL A 859 15.75 54.51 -15.97
N LEU A 860 15.13 53.76 -16.89
CA LEU A 860 14.61 52.42 -16.63
C LEU A 860 15.76 51.41 -16.46
N TRP A 861 16.77 51.50 -17.32
CA TRP A 861 18.01 50.73 -17.24
C TRP A 861 18.76 51.01 -15.93
N ARG A 862 18.93 52.28 -15.55
CA ARG A 862 19.65 52.68 -14.33
C ARG A 862 18.99 52.11 -13.08
N ASN A 863 17.66 52.09 -13.01
CA ASN A 863 16.93 51.49 -11.88
C ASN A 863 17.04 49.96 -11.81
N MET A 864 16.99 49.26 -12.95
CA MET A 864 17.16 47.81 -13.01
C MET A 864 18.57 47.39 -12.58
N ILE A 865 19.57 48.16 -12.97
CA ILE A 865 20.98 47.89 -12.68
C ILE A 865 21.35 48.21 -11.22
N LEU A 866 20.86 49.31 -10.67
CA LEU A 866 21.16 49.72 -9.29
C LEU A 866 20.65 48.71 -8.25
N ASN A 867 19.57 47.99 -8.57
CA ASN A 867 18.96 46.99 -7.68
C ASN A 867 19.38 45.54 -7.99
N SER A 868 20.22 45.30 -8.99
CA SER A 868 20.65 43.95 -9.37
C SER A 868 21.64 43.35 -8.36
N LYS A 869 21.35 42.12 -7.91
CA LYS A 869 22.28 41.29 -7.09
C LYS A 869 23.44 40.70 -7.92
N ARG A 870 23.45 40.88 -9.25
CA ARG A 870 24.51 40.39 -10.14
C ARG A 870 25.56 41.48 -10.38
N MET A 871 26.83 41.11 -10.50
CA MET A 871 27.93 42.04 -10.79
C MET A 871 28.03 42.32 -12.29
N ILE A 872 27.21 43.26 -12.76
CA ILE A 872 27.08 43.66 -14.18
C ILE A 872 27.86 44.97 -14.41
N PHE A 873 28.47 45.11 -15.59
CA PHE A 873 29.15 46.31 -16.07
C PHE A 873 28.90 46.54 -17.57
N TRP A 874 29.04 47.76 -18.06
CA TRP A 874 28.98 48.06 -19.49
C TRP A 874 30.00 49.12 -19.89
N LYS A 875 30.43 49.06 -21.14
CA LYS A 875 31.52 49.87 -21.69
C LYS A 875 31.20 50.39 -23.08
N ASP A 876 31.88 51.47 -23.46
CA ASP A 876 31.84 52.03 -24.81
C ASP A 876 32.66 51.19 -25.82
N ASP A 877 32.65 51.62 -27.07
CA ASP A 877 33.40 51.03 -28.18
C ASP A 877 34.93 51.20 -28.06
N GLN A 878 35.40 51.95 -27.06
CA GLN A 878 36.81 52.10 -26.69
C GLN A 878 37.18 51.36 -25.40
N ARG A 879 36.30 50.49 -24.89
CA ARG A 879 36.48 49.67 -23.67
C ARG A 879 36.50 50.47 -22.36
N ARG A 880 35.97 51.69 -22.36
CA ARG A 880 35.88 52.52 -21.15
C ARG A 880 34.55 52.27 -20.45
N PHE A 881 34.56 52.16 -19.12
CA PHE A 881 33.34 51.95 -18.34
C PHE A 881 32.36 53.11 -18.51
N LEU A 882 31.13 52.74 -18.88
CA LEU A 882 29.97 53.61 -18.91
C LEU A 882 29.06 53.39 -17.68
N GLY A 883 29.30 52.33 -16.91
CA GLY A 883 28.75 52.13 -15.58
C GLY A 883 28.75 50.67 -15.14
N ALA A 884 28.29 50.45 -13.91
CA ALA A 884 28.18 49.13 -13.32
C ALA A 884 27.06 49.05 -12.28
N SER A 885 26.60 47.83 -12.01
CA SER A 885 25.66 47.53 -10.92
C SER A 885 26.24 47.82 -9.53
N ARG A 886 25.37 48.07 -8.54
CA ARG A 886 25.80 48.26 -7.15
C ARG A 886 26.56 47.05 -6.60
N SER A 887 26.16 45.85 -6.99
CA SER A 887 26.84 44.60 -6.60
C SER A 887 28.28 44.51 -7.16
N PHE A 888 28.52 45.00 -8.37
CA PHE A 888 29.86 45.07 -8.96
C PHE A 888 30.75 46.06 -8.19
N LEU A 889 30.25 47.27 -7.94
CA LEU A 889 30.99 48.30 -7.20
C LEU A 889 31.37 47.81 -5.78
N ASN A 890 30.40 47.25 -5.06
CA ASN A 890 30.62 46.72 -3.71
C ASN A 890 31.67 45.60 -3.70
N TYR A 891 31.65 44.71 -4.69
CA TYR A 891 32.60 43.60 -4.77
C TYR A 891 34.03 44.10 -4.92
N PHE A 892 34.27 45.07 -5.81
CA PHE A 892 35.59 45.67 -6.03
C PHE A 892 35.99 46.74 -5.00
N GLY A 893 35.15 46.99 -3.99
CA GLY A 893 35.43 47.95 -2.92
C GLY A 893 35.27 49.42 -3.33
N LEU A 894 34.45 49.70 -4.35
CA LEU A 894 34.21 51.03 -4.88
C LEU A 894 32.97 51.65 -4.23
N HIS A 895 33.02 52.95 -3.90
CA HIS A 895 31.94 53.65 -3.21
C HIS A 895 30.79 54.03 -4.14
N ASP A 896 31.13 54.49 -5.35
CA ASP A 896 30.16 54.86 -6.38
C ASP A 896 30.72 54.72 -7.80
N GLU A 897 29.84 54.92 -8.80
CA GLU A 897 30.17 54.72 -10.21
C GLU A 897 31.23 55.70 -10.73
N SER A 898 31.36 56.90 -10.14
CA SER A 898 32.29 57.93 -10.62
C SER A 898 33.76 57.48 -10.57
N GLU A 899 34.07 56.48 -9.75
CA GLU A 899 35.41 55.91 -9.61
C GLU A 899 35.84 55.03 -10.79
N ILE A 900 34.89 54.54 -11.60
CA ILE A 900 35.16 53.68 -12.76
C ILE A 900 34.84 54.34 -14.10
N ILE A 901 33.92 55.31 -14.14
CA ILE A 901 33.48 55.91 -15.40
C ILE A 901 34.67 56.48 -16.20
N GLY A 902 34.73 56.14 -17.49
CA GLY A 902 35.75 56.61 -18.42
C GLY A 902 37.10 55.89 -18.33
N LYS A 903 37.28 54.99 -17.35
CA LYS A 903 38.48 54.17 -17.20
C LYS A 903 38.35 52.86 -17.95
N THR A 904 39.47 52.30 -18.40
CA THR A 904 39.57 50.94 -18.92
C THR A 904 39.86 49.95 -17.80
N ASP A 905 39.76 48.65 -18.10
CA ASP A 905 40.20 47.59 -17.20
C ASP A 905 41.67 47.74 -16.77
N GLU A 906 42.52 48.27 -17.66
CA GLU A 906 43.93 48.53 -17.41
C GLU A 906 44.15 49.73 -16.48
N ASP A 907 43.34 50.78 -16.60
CA ASP A 907 43.39 51.96 -15.71
C ASP A 907 42.95 51.62 -14.29
N MET A 908 42.05 50.63 -14.13
CA MET A 908 41.62 50.13 -12.82
C MET A 908 42.69 49.29 -12.13
N GLY A 909 43.69 48.79 -12.87
CA GLY A 909 44.81 48.03 -12.31
C GLY A 909 44.42 46.73 -11.60
N TRP A 910 43.18 46.27 -11.75
CA TRP A 910 42.67 45.12 -11.02
C TRP A 910 43.00 43.79 -11.67
N HIS A 911 43.35 43.71 -12.95
CA HIS A 911 43.62 42.42 -13.63
C HIS A 911 45.09 42.05 -13.48
N ILE A 912 45.36 40.83 -13.02
CA ILE A 912 46.74 40.32 -12.91
C ILE A 912 47.35 40.11 -14.31
N ASP A 913 46.56 39.60 -15.25
CA ASP A 913 46.89 39.57 -16.67
C ASP A 913 45.74 40.20 -17.48
N PRO A 914 45.88 41.45 -17.94
CA PRO A 914 44.82 42.13 -18.67
C PRO A 914 44.71 41.70 -20.14
N LYS A 915 45.74 41.04 -20.72
CA LYS A 915 45.79 40.77 -22.17
C LYS A 915 44.62 39.90 -22.67
N PRO A 916 44.21 38.81 -22.00
CA PRO A 916 43.10 37.99 -22.46
C PRO A 916 41.77 38.76 -22.45
N PHE A 917 41.52 39.50 -21.36
CA PHE A 917 40.29 40.28 -21.21
C PHE A 917 40.21 41.41 -22.23
N LYS A 918 41.33 42.09 -22.49
CA LYS A 918 41.43 43.08 -23.55
C LYS A 918 41.13 42.48 -24.92
N LYS A 919 41.72 41.33 -25.25
CA LYS A 919 41.50 40.65 -26.53
C LYS A 919 40.04 40.26 -26.70
N ASP A 920 39.38 39.80 -25.64
CA ASP A 920 37.95 39.47 -25.65
C ASP A 920 37.09 40.70 -25.88
N GLU A 921 37.37 41.80 -25.21
CA GLU A 921 36.65 43.06 -25.41
C GLU A 921 36.83 43.57 -26.84
N GLU A 922 38.04 43.50 -27.38
CA GLU A 922 38.28 43.87 -28.77
C GLU A 922 37.56 42.95 -29.75
N ALA A 923 37.47 41.64 -29.50
CA ALA A 923 36.72 40.71 -30.34
C ALA A 923 35.21 40.96 -30.26
N VAL A 924 34.69 41.23 -29.04
CA VAL A 924 33.30 41.62 -28.84
C VAL A 924 32.98 42.88 -29.62
N LEU A 925 33.83 43.91 -29.55
CA LEU A 925 33.58 45.21 -30.17
C LEU A 925 33.82 45.24 -31.68
N LYS A 926 34.84 44.54 -32.18
CA LYS A 926 35.20 44.55 -33.62
C LYS A 926 34.39 43.56 -34.44
N THR A 927 34.11 42.38 -33.90
CA THR A 927 33.51 41.27 -34.68
C THR A 927 32.16 40.82 -34.13
N GLY A 928 31.69 41.40 -33.02
CA GLY A 928 30.47 40.95 -32.35
C GLY A 928 30.62 39.60 -31.65
N LYS A 929 31.85 39.10 -31.51
CA LYS A 929 32.11 37.77 -30.95
C LYS A 929 31.86 37.80 -29.45
N LYS A 930 30.80 37.13 -29.01
CA LYS A 930 30.44 37.01 -27.60
C LYS A 930 31.50 36.21 -26.85
N CYS A 931 31.80 36.62 -25.63
CA CYS A 931 32.73 35.96 -24.73
C CYS A 931 31.96 35.51 -23.49
N TYR A 932 32.08 34.25 -23.09
CA TYR A 932 31.39 33.72 -21.93
C TYR A 932 32.36 33.08 -20.96
N MET A 933 32.17 33.37 -19.66
CA MET A 933 32.87 32.71 -18.56
C MET A 933 34.40 32.69 -18.72
N ARG A 934 34.98 33.74 -19.32
CA ARG A 934 36.43 33.87 -19.43
C ARG A 934 37.03 33.89 -18.04
N ARG A 935 37.83 32.88 -17.76
CA ARG A 935 38.57 32.80 -16.51
C ARG A 935 39.74 33.78 -16.52
N GLY A 936 39.93 34.45 -15.40
CA GLY A 936 41.14 35.20 -15.11
C GLY A 936 41.20 35.59 -13.64
N LYS A 937 42.10 36.49 -13.29
CA LYS A 937 42.34 36.88 -11.90
C LYS A 937 42.26 38.38 -11.74
N CYS A 938 41.54 38.81 -10.70
CA CYS A 938 41.49 40.21 -10.29
C CYS A 938 42.03 40.42 -8.87
N ILE A 939 42.51 41.63 -8.60
CA ILE A 939 42.83 42.13 -7.28
C ILE A 939 41.56 42.80 -6.75
N VAL A 940 41.03 42.26 -5.66
CA VAL A 940 39.81 42.74 -5.00
C VAL A 940 40.16 43.03 -3.55
N ASN A 941 40.04 44.29 -3.12
CA ASN A 941 40.45 44.75 -1.78
C ASN A 941 41.86 44.27 -1.38
N GLY A 942 42.81 44.37 -2.30
CA GLY A 942 44.21 43.95 -2.08
C GLY A 942 44.46 42.44 -2.11
N THR A 943 43.46 41.61 -2.45
CA THR A 943 43.59 40.15 -2.51
C THR A 943 43.39 39.63 -3.92
N ASN A 944 44.22 38.69 -4.37
CA ASN A 944 44.03 38.00 -5.66
C ASN A 944 42.80 37.07 -5.58
N ARG A 945 41.85 37.23 -6.50
CA ARG A 945 40.64 36.43 -6.64
C ARG A 945 40.53 35.88 -8.05
N ASP A 946 40.18 34.60 -8.17
CA ASP A 946 39.78 34.05 -9.45
C ASP A 946 38.40 34.60 -9.83
N ILE A 947 38.22 34.98 -11.10
CA ILE A 947 36.94 35.47 -11.62
C ILE A 947 36.58 34.77 -12.93
N LEU A 948 35.28 34.72 -13.22
CA LEU A 948 34.73 34.37 -14.52
C LEU A 948 34.02 35.60 -15.09
N ALA A 949 34.40 36.04 -16.30
CA ALA A 949 33.83 37.22 -16.93
C ALA A 949 33.16 36.86 -18.27
N SER A 950 31.92 37.29 -18.47
CA SER A 950 31.25 37.21 -19.78
C SER A 950 31.03 38.61 -20.34
N LYS A 951 31.04 38.75 -21.67
CA LYS A 951 30.94 40.00 -22.41
C LYS A 951 30.20 39.77 -23.72
N ILE A 952 29.20 40.59 -23.99
CA ILE A 952 28.42 40.55 -25.24
C ILE A 952 28.41 41.93 -25.89
N PRO A 953 28.33 42.03 -27.22
CA PRO A 953 28.23 43.31 -27.91
C PRO A 953 26.85 43.92 -27.68
N VAL A 954 26.83 45.23 -27.50
CA VAL A 954 25.61 46.04 -27.48
C VAL A 954 25.46 46.66 -28.85
N TYR A 955 24.34 46.38 -29.52
CA TYR A 955 24.04 46.90 -30.85
C TYR A 955 23.08 48.09 -30.77
N ARG A 956 23.35 49.10 -31.59
CA ARG A 956 22.41 50.17 -31.93
C ARG A 956 22.46 50.36 -33.44
N ASP A 957 21.30 50.28 -34.09
CA ASP A 957 21.16 50.38 -35.55
C ASP A 957 22.05 49.42 -36.35
N GLY A 958 22.21 48.19 -35.85
CA GLY A 958 23.02 47.15 -36.49
C GLY A 958 24.54 47.33 -36.35
N LYS A 959 25.01 48.37 -35.66
CA LYS A 959 26.43 48.60 -35.34
C LYS A 959 26.70 48.31 -33.87
N ILE A 960 27.87 47.76 -33.57
CA ILE A 960 28.31 47.54 -32.20
C ILE A 960 28.72 48.90 -31.63
N VAL A 961 28.06 49.31 -30.55
CA VAL A 961 28.27 50.62 -29.91
C VAL A 961 28.88 50.50 -28.51
N GLY A 962 29.14 49.28 -28.07
CA GLY A 962 29.71 49.00 -26.76
C GLY A 962 29.59 47.53 -26.41
N LEU A 963 29.85 47.21 -25.15
CA LEU A 963 29.69 45.87 -24.62
C LEU A 963 29.03 45.87 -23.25
N LEU A 964 28.28 44.81 -22.97
CA LEU A 964 27.71 44.52 -21.66
C LEU A 964 28.40 43.26 -21.14
N GLY A 965 28.84 43.30 -19.89
CA GLY A 965 29.52 42.17 -19.26
C GLY A 965 29.07 41.92 -17.84
N ASN A 966 29.39 40.72 -17.35
CA ASN A 966 29.23 40.36 -15.95
C ASN A 966 30.49 39.68 -15.43
N VAL A 967 30.68 39.76 -14.12
CA VAL A 967 31.76 39.08 -13.39
C VAL A 967 31.15 38.20 -12.32
N THR A 968 31.75 37.05 -12.05
CA THR A 968 31.46 36.22 -10.89
C THR A 968 32.76 35.83 -10.19
N ASP A 969 32.76 35.83 -8.86
CA ASP A 969 33.87 35.30 -8.06
C ASP A 969 33.93 33.78 -8.28
N ALA A 970 35.01 33.33 -8.90
CA ALA A 970 35.21 31.93 -9.23
C ALA A 970 35.48 31.10 -7.98
N ASP A 971 36.11 31.65 -6.91
CA ASP A 971 36.35 30.95 -5.64
C ASP A 971 35.08 30.84 -4.78
N ALA A 972 34.18 31.84 -4.83
CA ALA A 972 32.86 31.75 -4.22
C ALA A 972 31.99 30.71 -4.93
N THR A 973 32.10 30.65 -6.26
CA THR A 973 31.46 29.62 -7.09
C THR A 973 32.12 28.26 -6.88
N GLN A 974 33.43 28.21 -6.65
CA GLN A 974 34.18 26.99 -6.36
C GLN A 974 33.89 26.49 -4.93
N LYS A 975 33.70 27.34 -3.91
CA LYS A 975 33.27 26.91 -2.56
C LYS A 975 31.82 26.44 -2.52
N PHE A 976 30.96 27.04 -3.35
CA PHE A 976 29.57 26.61 -3.50
C PHE A 976 29.45 25.31 -4.31
N LEU A 977 30.31 25.07 -5.30
CA LEU A 977 30.33 23.85 -6.12
C LEU A 977 31.22 22.71 -5.57
N ASN A 978 32.28 23.01 -4.80
CA ASN A 978 33.26 22.02 -4.33
C ASN A 978 32.86 21.29 -3.03
N ARG A 979 31.78 21.68 -2.34
CA ARG A 979 31.34 20.89 -1.18
C ARG A 979 30.64 19.57 -1.54
N GLU A 980 30.25 19.37 -2.81
CA GLU A 980 29.66 18.09 -3.26
C GLU A 980 30.37 17.41 -4.43
N LYS A 981 31.09 18.12 -5.32
CA LYS A 981 31.56 17.53 -6.61
C LYS A 981 32.91 16.79 -6.62
N VAL A 982 33.75 16.87 -5.59
CA VAL A 982 35.11 16.30 -5.66
C VAL A 982 35.14 14.75 -5.65
N LEU A 983 34.06 14.09 -5.20
CA LEU A 983 34.04 12.62 -5.10
C LEU A 983 33.38 11.90 -6.30
N THR A 984 32.73 12.60 -7.23
CA THR A 984 31.88 11.95 -8.26
C THR A 984 32.38 12.07 -9.70
N SER A 985 33.41 12.87 -9.98
CA SER A 985 33.85 13.18 -11.36
C SER A 985 35.32 12.88 -11.67
N VAL A 986 36.06 12.24 -10.75
CA VAL A 986 37.48 11.92 -10.89
C VAL A 986 37.68 10.40 -10.92
N ASP A 987 38.56 9.92 -11.78
CA ASP A 987 39.02 8.54 -11.82
C ASP A 987 40.05 8.30 -10.69
N PRO A 988 39.80 7.36 -9.77
CA PRO A 988 40.63 7.19 -8.58
C PRO A 988 42.04 6.64 -8.87
N VAL A 989 42.25 6.06 -10.05
CA VAL A 989 43.55 5.48 -10.43
C VAL A 989 44.45 6.56 -11.04
N THR A 990 43.94 7.34 -11.97
CA THR A 990 44.74 8.30 -12.77
C THR A 990 44.64 9.74 -12.28
N GLY A 991 43.64 10.07 -11.46
CA GLY A 991 43.35 11.44 -11.03
C GLY A 991 42.86 12.34 -12.17
N LEU A 992 42.50 11.76 -13.33
CA LEU A 992 41.88 12.44 -14.45
C LEU A 992 40.34 12.42 -14.32
N ALA A 993 39.63 13.06 -15.24
CA ALA A 993 38.16 12.99 -15.24
C ALA A 993 37.69 11.54 -15.44
N ASN A 994 36.67 11.09 -14.70
CA ASN A 994 36.00 9.82 -14.99
C ASN A 994 35.00 10.00 -16.16
N THR A 995 34.28 8.94 -16.56
CA THR A 995 33.32 8.98 -17.67
C THR A 995 32.32 10.15 -17.58
N ARG A 996 31.83 10.45 -16.37
CA ARG A 996 30.94 11.59 -16.13
C ARG A 996 31.64 12.92 -16.37
N GLY A 997 32.86 13.06 -15.86
CA GLY A 997 33.69 14.26 -16.09
C GLY A 997 34.07 14.47 -17.57
N VAL A 998 34.30 13.39 -18.34
CA VAL A 998 34.52 13.48 -19.80
C VAL A 998 33.24 13.93 -20.49
N SER A 999 32.08 13.35 -20.15
CA SER A 999 30.79 13.74 -20.72
C SER A 999 30.46 15.21 -20.45
N ASP A 1000 30.68 15.68 -19.22
CA ASP A 1000 30.49 17.08 -18.84
C ASP A 1000 31.44 18.00 -19.64
N GLY A 1001 32.68 17.55 -19.88
CA GLY A 1001 33.66 18.28 -20.69
C GLY A 1001 33.30 18.34 -22.17
N VAL A 1002 32.89 17.23 -22.78
CA VAL A 1002 32.40 17.19 -24.18
C VAL A 1002 31.19 18.10 -24.34
N TYR A 1003 30.26 18.08 -23.38
CA TYR A 1003 29.12 18.99 -23.37
C TYR A 1003 29.56 20.46 -23.33
N ALA A 1004 30.57 20.81 -22.52
CA ALA A 1004 31.12 22.16 -22.47
C ALA A 1004 31.72 22.61 -23.82
N TYR A 1005 32.49 21.76 -24.50
CA TYR A 1005 33.04 22.06 -25.84
C TYR A 1005 31.96 22.15 -26.93
N LEU A 1006 30.92 21.32 -26.84
CA LEU A 1006 29.76 21.42 -27.73
C LEU A 1006 29.03 22.74 -27.55
N CYS A 1007 28.79 23.14 -26.30
CA CYS A 1007 28.27 24.46 -25.99
C CYS A 1007 29.20 25.54 -26.55
N GLU A 1008 30.51 25.46 -26.35
CA GLU A 1008 31.45 26.44 -26.85
C GLU A 1008 31.47 26.52 -28.38
N ARG A 1009 31.36 25.39 -29.09
CA ARG A 1009 31.19 25.37 -30.55
C ARG A 1009 29.90 26.08 -30.97
N TRP A 1010 28.78 25.77 -30.34
CA TRP A 1010 27.49 26.40 -30.68
C TRP A 1010 27.44 27.90 -30.38
N HIS A 1011 28.17 28.36 -29.37
CA HIS A 1011 28.13 29.77 -28.95
C HIS A 1011 29.25 30.61 -29.56
N SER A 1012 30.42 30.03 -29.82
CA SER A 1012 31.65 30.72 -30.20
C SER A 1012 32.20 30.29 -31.59
N GLY A 1013 31.61 29.26 -32.21
CA GLY A 1013 32.05 28.73 -33.50
C GLY A 1013 33.40 28.02 -33.47
N ILE A 1014 33.88 27.66 -32.28
CA ILE A 1014 35.18 27.01 -32.09
C ILE A 1014 35.02 25.52 -32.34
N ASP A 1015 35.77 24.99 -33.32
CA ASP A 1015 35.78 23.58 -33.60
C ASP A 1015 36.62 22.83 -32.56
N PHE A 1016 36.16 21.64 -32.19
CA PHE A 1016 36.84 20.76 -31.25
C PHE A 1016 36.93 19.34 -31.79
N ALA A 1017 37.92 18.60 -31.32
CA ALA A 1017 38.15 17.21 -31.65
C ALA A 1017 38.12 16.36 -30.37
N ILE A 1018 37.64 15.13 -30.53
CA ILE A 1018 37.68 14.10 -29.50
C ILE A 1018 38.68 13.04 -29.98
N MET A 1019 39.75 12.83 -29.20
CA MET A 1019 40.67 11.73 -29.40
C MET A 1019 40.33 10.60 -28.44
N GLU A 1020 40.06 9.43 -28.99
CA GLU A 1020 40.00 8.17 -28.26
C GLU A 1020 41.41 7.58 -28.24
N VAL A 1021 41.98 7.40 -27.06
CA VAL A 1021 43.33 6.87 -26.88
C VAL A 1021 43.26 5.56 -26.12
N THR A 1022 43.68 4.48 -26.77
CA THR A 1022 43.61 3.12 -26.22
C THR A 1022 44.99 2.49 -26.15
N VAL A 1023 45.30 1.86 -25.02
CA VAL A 1023 46.57 1.17 -24.77
C VAL A 1023 46.33 -0.35 -24.70
N PRO A 1024 46.52 -1.10 -25.81
CA PRO A 1024 46.12 -2.51 -25.90
C PRO A 1024 46.81 -3.41 -24.87
N GLU A 1025 48.07 -3.13 -24.52
CA GLU A 1025 48.88 -3.98 -23.64
C GLU A 1025 48.41 -3.95 -22.18
N TYR A 1026 47.55 -3.01 -21.78
CA TYR A 1026 47.08 -2.89 -20.40
C TYR A 1026 46.43 -4.18 -19.88
N ASP A 1027 45.55 -4.81 -20.66
CA ASP A 1027 44.85 -6.02 -20.21
C ASP A 1027 45.81 -7.21 -20.03
N GLU A 1028 46.80 -7.33 -20.92
CA GLU A 1028 47.86 -8.34 -20.82
C GLU A 1028 48.80 -8.07 -19.64
N ILE A 1029 49.12 -6.80 -19.37
CA ILE A 1029 49.96 -6.39 -18.23
C ILE A 1029 49.27 -6.64 -16.90
N VAL A 1030 47.99 -6.31 -16.77
CA VAL A 1030 47.19 -6.64 -15.57
C VAL A 1030 47.14 -8.15 -15.35
N LYS A 1031 47.02 -8.92 -16.45
CA LYS A 1031 46.96 -10.39 -16.40
C LYS A 1031 48.29 -11.04 -16.00
N LEU A 1032 49.43 -10.53 -16.48
CA LEU A 1032 50.76 -11.13 -16.25
C LEU A 1032 51.50 -10.56 -15.03
N TYR A 1033 51.35 -9.27 -14.74
CA TYR A 1033 52.14 -8.53 -13.73
C TYR A 1033 51.28 -7.90 -12.63
N GLY A 1034 49.98 -8.22 -12.62
CA GLY A 1034 49.03 -7.80 -11.60
C GLY A 1034 48.52 -6.37 -11.77
N LYS A 1035 47.42 -6.08 -11.05
CA LYS A 1035 46.69 -4.82 -11.11
C LYS A 1035 47.55 -3.60 -10.72
N SER A 1036 48.52 -3.76 -9.81
CA SER A 1036 49.42 -2.67 -9.41
C SER A 1036 50.31 -2.17 -10.55
N SER A 1037 50.78 -3.08 -11.42
CA SER A 1037 51.55 -2.72 -12.62
C SER A 1037 50.65 -2.09 -13.69
N GLY A 1038 49.42 -2.57 -13.84
CA GLY A 1038 48.42 -1.93 -14.70
C GLY A 1038 48.02 -0.53 -14.24
N ASP A 1039 47.78 -0.33 -12.94
CA ASP A 1039 47.46 0.98 -12.36
C ASP A 1039 48.63 1.96 -12.51
N ALA A 1040 49.87 1.48 -12.38
CA ALA A 1040 51.07 2.28 -12.66
C ALA A 1040 51.16 2.69 -14.14
N LEU A 1041 50.82 1.79 -15.07
CA LEU A 1041 50.75 2.12 -16.49
C LEU A 1041 49.68 3.17 -16.77
N LEU A 1042 48.46 3.00 -16.24
CA LEU A 1042 47.38 3.98 -16.42
C LEU A 1042 47.74 5.36 -15.87
N LYS A 1043 48.45 5.42 -14.72
CA LYS A 1043 48.97 6.69 -14.17
C LYS A 1043 49.99 7.35 -15.09
N ASN A 1044 50.94 6.57 -15.61
CA ASN A 1044 51.96 7.07 -16.54
C ASN A 1044 51.33 7.57 -17.85
N VAL A 1045 50.37 6.82 -18.40
CA VAL A 1045 49.59 7.23 -19.59
C VAL A 1045 48.80 8.50 -19.30
N GLY A 1046 48.11 8.58 -18.15
CA GLY A 1046 47.37 9.76 -17.75
C GLY A 1046 48.24 11.01 -17.57
N ALA A 1047 49.47 10.86 -17.07
CA ALA A 1047 50.46 11.93 -17.00
C ALA A 1047 50.96 12.35 -18.38
N ALA A 1048 51.31 11.39 -19.24
CA ALA A 1048 51.78 11.66 -20.60
C ALA A 1048 50.72 12.40 -21.45
N LEU A 1049 49.43 12.03 -21.31
CA LEU A 1049 48.34 12.74 -21.97
C LEU A 1049 48.25 14.19 -21.50
N ARG A 1050 48.39 14.44 -20.20
CA ARG A 1050 48.37 15.79 -19.62
C ARG A 1050 49.51 16.65 -20.12
N ASP A 1051 50.71 16.09 -20.21
CA ASP A 1051 51.91 16.79 -20.67
C ASP A 1051 51.86 17.08 -22.18
N CYS A 1052 51.27 16.18 -22.97
CA CYS A 1052 51.18 16.33 -24.43
C CYS A 1052 50.06 17.28 -24.88
N ALA A 1053 48.87 17.21 -24.25
CA ALA A 1053 47.69 17.95 -24.68
C ALA A 1053 47.52 19.31 -23.94
N GLY A 1054 48.18 19.49 -22.80
CA GLY A 1054 48.20 20.77 -22.06
C GLY A 1054 46.96 21.02 -21.19
N THR A 1055 46.92 22.16 -20.51
CA THR A 1055 45.89 22.48 -19.49
C THR A 1055 44.57 23.01 -20.04
N GLY A 1056 44.49 23.24 -21.35
CA GLY A 1056 43.31 23.78 -22.04
C GLY A 1056 42.39 22.71 -22.62
N CYS A 1057 42.56 21.43 -22.27
CA CYS A 1057 41.79 20.31 -22.80
C CYS A 1057 41.14 19.49 -21.66
N VAL A 1058 40.08 18.73 -21.99
CA VAL A 1058 39.50 17.76 -21.06
C VAL A 1058 40.15 16.40 -21.30
N ILE A 1059 40.78 15.87 -20.27
CA ILE A 1059 41.41 14.54 -20.30
C ILE A 1059 40.72 13.68 -19.26
N GLY A 1060 40.25 12.51 -19.67
CA GLY A 1060 39.65 11.56 -18.76
C GLY A 1060 39.79 10.11 -19.17
N ARG A 1061 39.53 9.23 -18.21
CA ARG A 1061 39.52 7.78 -18.39
C ARG A 1061 38.10 7.29 -18.25
N ALA A 1062 37.57 6.66 -19.29
CA ALA A 1062 36.21 6.12 -19.25
C ALA A 1062 36.19 4.74 -18.59
N GLN A 1063 36.98 3.80 -19.10
CA GLN A 1063 37.04 2.44 -18.56
C GLN A 1063 38.32 1.72 -19.04
N GLY A 1064 38.91 0.89 -18.17
CA GLY A 1064 40.06 0.06 -18.55
C GLY A 1064 41.23 0.88 -19.09
N ASN A 1065 41.61 0.60 -20.33
CA ASN A 1065 42.70 1.22 -21.09
C ASN A 1065 42.26 2.37 -22.01
N LEU A 1066 40.99 2.80 -21.91
CA LEU A 1066 40.38 3.80 -22.77
C LEU A 1066 40.41 5.20 -22.14
N PHE A 1067 41.10 6.11 -22.82
CA PHE A 1067 41.20 7.52 -22.47
C PHE A 1067 40.56 8.40 -23.54
N PHE A 1068 40.12 9.57 -23.12
CA PHE A 1068 39.59 10.61 -24.00
C PHE A 1068 40.37 11.90 -23.79
N VAL A 1069 40.73 12.54 -24.90
CA VAL A 1069 41.23 13.92 -24.94
C VAL A 1069 40.29 14.74 -25.79
N VAL A 1070 39.66 15.75 -25.19
CA VAL A 1070 38.78 16.70 -25.89
C VAL A 1070 39.48 18.04 -25.92
N MET A 1071 39.75 18.54 -27.12
CA MET A 1071 40.46 19.81 -27.31
C MET A 1071 39.84 20.63 -28.43
N ASP A 1072 39.87 21.94 -28.28
CA ASP A 1072 39.65 22.86 -29.39
C ASP A 1072 40.81 22.81 -30.39
N PHE A 1073 40.54 23.17 -31.64
CA PHE A 1073 41.58 23.28 -32.66
C PHE A 1073 41.28 24.39 -33.66
N ASP A 1074 42.34 25.02 -34.15
CA ASP A 1074 42.24 25.97 -35.28
C ASP A 1074 42.39 25.24 -36.61
N THR A 1075 43.26 24.22 -36.68
CA THR A 1075 43.44 23.35 -37.84
C THR A 1075 43.46 21.87 -37.46
N LYS A 1076 43.00 20.98 -38.35
CA LYS A 1076 43.09 19.52 -38.11
C LYS A 1076 44.54 19.06 -37.91
N GLU A 1077 45.52 19.82 -38.42
CA GLU A 1077 46.95 19.52 -38.20
C GLU A 1077 47.41 19.74 -36.75
N ASP A 1078 46.76 20.64 -36.00
CA ASP A 1078 47.03 20.85 -34.58
C ASP A 1078 46.66 19.60 -33.75
N VAL A 1079 45.53 19.00 -34.10
CA VAL A 1079 45.04 17.74 -33.52
C VAL A 1079 45.98 16.59 -33.88
N ARG A 1080 46.43 16.49 -35.15
CA ARG A 1080 47.43 15.49 -35.56
C ARG A 1080 48.78 15.68 -34.86
N ASN A 1081 49.21 16.92 -34.62
CA ASN A 1081 50.43 17.21 -33.89
C ASN A 1081 50.36 16.71 -32.44
N VAL A 1082 49.24 16.94 -31.75
CA VAL A 1082 49.02 16.45 -30.38
C VAL A 1082 48.92 14.92 -30.36
N ALA A 1083 48.20 14.31 -31.32
CA ALA A 1083 48.14 12.85 -31.46
C ALA A 1083 49.54 12.23 -31.69
N ARG A 1084 50.39 12.83 -32.53
CA ARG A 1084 51.79 12.37 -32.73
C ARG A 1084 52.62 12.48 -31.46
N LYS A 1085 52.44 13.54 -30.65
CA LYS A 1085 53.11 13.69 -29.35
C LYS A 1085 52.66 12.63 -28.35
N ILE A 1086 51.35 12.41 -28.22
CA ILE A 1086 50.77 11.37 -27.37
C ILE A 1086 51.30 10.00 -27.80
N ARG A 1087 51.31 9.72 -29.11
CA ARG A 1087 51.83 8.48 -29.68
C ARG A 1087 53.28 8.25 -29.26
N ALA A 1088 54.16 9.21 -29.53
CA ALA A 1088 55.56 9.12 -29.16
C ALA A 1088 55.78 8.98 -27.64
N ALA A 1089 55.01 9.70 -26.82
CA ALA A 1089 55.12 9.65 -25.37
C ALA A 1089 54.72 8.28 -24.79
N VAL A 1090 53.57 7.74 -25.21
CA VAL A 1090 53.08 6.43 -24.76
C VAL A 1090 53.98 5.31 -25.30
N GLU A 1091 54.36 5.35 -26.59
CA GLU A 1091 55.23 4.33 -27.20
C GLU A 1091 56.68 4.40 -26.71
N SER A 1092 57.11 5.48 -26.03
CA SER A 1092 58.41 5.57 -25.37
C SER A 1092 58.44 4.88 -24.00
N MET A 1093 57.28 4.52 -23.43
CA MET A 1093 57.21 3.87 -22.13
C MET A 1093 57.82 2.47 -22.23
N ARG A 1094 58.82 2.21 -21.38
CA ARG A 1094 59.53 0.91 -21.30
C ARG A 1094 59.25 0.14 -20.01
N GLN A 1095 58.68 0.82 -19.00
CA GLN A 1095 58.47 0.25 -17.68
C GLN A 1095 57.27 0.89 -16.96
N ALA A 1096 56.47 0.07 -16.29
CA ALA A 1096 55.39 0.53 -15.40
C ALA A 1096 55.18 -0.50 -14.27
N GLY A 1097 55.46 -0.12 -13.03
CA GLY A 1097 55.47 -1.05 -11.91
C GLY A 1097 56.51 -2.16 -12.13
N GLN A 1098 56.07 -3.43 -12.10
CA GLN A 1098 56.92 -4.59 -12.35
C GLN A 1098 57.01 -4.99 -13.84
N TRP A 1099 56.20 -4.39 -14.70
CA TRP A 1099 56.24 -4.67 -16.13
C TRP A 1099 57.37 -3.91 -16.84
N SER A 1100 58.05 -4.58 -17.76
CA SER A 1100 58.99 -3.99 -18.72
C SER A 1100 58.73 -4.52 -20.13
N GLY A 1101 58.61 -3.63 -21.12
CA GLY A 1101 58.30 -4.01 -22.50
C GLY A 1101 58.04 -2.79 -23.38
N ASN A 1102 57.58 -3.02 -24.62
CA ASN A 1102 57.13 -1.94 -25.49
C ASN A 1102 55.63 -1.73 -25.29
N CYS A 1103 55.20 -0.47 -25.24
CA CYS A 1103 53.80 -0.08 -25.21
C CYS A 1103 53.39 0.38 -26.62
N SER A 1104 52.21 0.01 -27.09
CA SER A 1104 51.62 0.59 -28.29
C SER A 1104 50.43 1.46 -27.93
N VAL A 1105 50.02 2.31 -28.86
CA VAL A 1105 48.84 3.15 -28.68
C VAL A 1105 48.06 3.27 -29.98
N LYS A 1106 46.73 3.20 -29.83
CA LYS A 1106 45.78 3.47 -30.90
C LYS A 1106 45.07 4.78 -30.61
N ILE A 1107 45.06 5.69 -31.58
CA ILE A 1107 44.40 6.99 -31.47
C ILE A 1107 43.36 7.12 -32.58
N ASN A 1108 42.09 7.19 -32.22
CA ASN A 1108 41.02 7.54 -33.16
C ASN A 1108 40.62 8.99 -32.91
N VAL A 1109 40.46 9.78 -33.98
CA VAL A 1109 40.07 11.18 -33.86
C VAL A 1109 38.74 11.42 -34.56
N SER A 1110 37.80 12.00 -33.82
CA SER A 1110 36.54 12.52 -34.34
C SER A 1110 36.57 14.04 -34.30
N TYR A 1111 36.36 14.67 -35.45
CA TYR A 1111 36.27 16.13 -35.55
C TYR A 1111 34.81 16.54 -35.54
N SER A 1112 34.53 17.63 -34.83
CA SER A 1112 33.27 18.33 -35.00
C SER A 1112 33.34 19.07 -36.36
N ASP A 1113 32.76 18.53 -37.45
CA ASP A 1113 32.76 19.17 -38.79
C ASP A 1113 31.47 19.98 -39.05
N ALA A 1114 31.52 20.94 -39.97
CA ALA A 1114 30.58 22.07 -40.12
C ALA A 1114 29.29 21.79 -40.93
N SER A 1115 29.05 20.54 -41.35
CA SER A 1115 28.04 20.23 -42.37
C SER A 1115 26.62 19.92 -41.87
N SER A 1116 26.40 19.66 -40.58
CA SER A 1116 25.04 19.45 -40.07
C SER A 1116 24.49 20.69 -39.37
N LYS A 1117 23.51 21.34 -39.99
CA LYS A 1117 22.77 22.48 -39.41
C LYS A 1117 21.69 22.08 -38.40
N ASP A 1118 21.61 20.81 -38.04
CA ASP A 1118 20.57 20.25 -37.16
C ASP A 1118 21.13 19.96 -35.75
N ARG A 1119 20.66 20.73 -34.75
CA ARG A 1119 21.08 20.64 -33.34
C ARG A 1119 20.62 19.31 -32.69
N SER A 1120 19.51 18.75 -33.17
CA SER A 1120 18.94 17.50 -32.65
C SER A 1120 19.70 16.26 -33.15
N ALA A 1121 20.13 16.28 -34.42
CA ALA A 1121 20.92 15.21 -35.03
C ALA A 1121 22.35 15.11 -34.45
N TYR A 1122 22.95 16.23 -34.03
CA TYR A 1122 24.30 16.23 -33.43
C TYR A 1122 24.32 15.72 -31.98
N ILE A 1123 23.28 16.02 -31.20
CA ILE A 1123 23.14 15.52 -29.82
C ILE A 1123 22.76 14.03 -29.83
N GLY A 1124 21.89 13.59 -30.74
CA GLY A 1124 21.67 12.16 -31.02
C GLY A 1124 22.94 11.46 -31.55
N GLY A 1125 23.76 12.20 -32.31
CA GLY A 1125 25.04 11.78 -32.86
C GLY A 1125 26.17 11.61 -31.83
N LEU A 1126 26.07 12.09 -30.58
CA LEU A 1126 27.07 11.84 -29.54
C LEU A 1126 27.17 10.36 -29.16
N SER A 1127 26.04 9.66 -29.16
CA SER A 1127 26.02 8.19 -29.03
C SER A 1127 26.68 7.53 -30.24
N GLY A 1128 26.57 8.15 -31.42
CA GLY A 1128 27.23 7.73 -32.66
C GLY A 1128 28.72 8.08 -32.74
N MET A 1129 29.19 9.21 -32.22
CA MET A 1129 30.62 9.57 -32.22
C MET A 1129 31.42 8.71 -31.24
N ILE A 1130 30.77 8.22 -30.17
CA ILE A 1130 31.38 7.33 -29.17
C ILE A 1130 31.28 5.84 -29.60
N LEU A 1131 30.41 5.47 -30.56
CA LEU A 1131 30.15 4.06 -30.92
C LEU A 1131 30.16 3.72 -32.43
N ASN A 1132 30.12 4.68 -33.36
CA ASN A 1132 30.11 4.44 -34.82
C ASN A 1132 31.43 4.84 -35.48
N SER A 1133 32.12 3.83 -36.01
CA SER A 1133 33.41 3.90 -36.69
C SER A 1133 33.40 4.53 -38.09
N LYS A 1134 32.34 5.25 -38.50
CA LYS A 1134 32.16 5.66 -39.91
C LYS A 1134 32.82 6.99 -40.28
N ASP A 1135 33.10 7.88 -39.32
CA ASP A 1135 33.70 9.21 -39.56
C ASP A 1135 34.98 9.46 -38.73
N CYS A 1136 35.68 8.41 -38.31
CA CYS A 1136 36.91 8.53 -37.50
C CYS A 1136 38.18 8.50 -38.37
N GLU A 1137 39.08 9.48 -38.18
CA GLU A 1137 40.45 9.40 -38.69
C GLU A 1137 41.27 8.53 -37.72
N THR A 1138 41.77 7.38 -38.17
CA THR A 1138 42.72 6.56 -37.37
C THR A 1138 44.13 7.09 -37.62
N LEU A 1139 44.78 7.61 -36.58
CA LEU A 1139 46.12 8.20 -36.60
C LEU A 1139 47.12 7.34 -35.86
#